data_AF-A0A5E4NQU5-F1
#
_entry.id   AF-A0A5E4NQU5-F1
#
_cell.length_a   1.000
_cell.length_b   1.000
_cell.length_c   1.000
_cell.angle_alpha   90.00
_cell.angle_beta   90.00
_cell.angle_gamma   90.00
#
_symmetry.space_group_name_H-M   'P 1'
#
loop_
_entity.id
_entity.type
_entity.pdbx_description
1 polymer ?
#
loop_
_entity_poly.entity_id
_entity_poly.type
_entity_poly.pdbx_seq_one_letter_code
_entity_poly.pdbx_strand_id
1 'polypeptide(L)'
;MRFFSCKLILSLCCFLFFSLSLQSQIRDTEFIPIPKRKKQVNTTTSKSREIIEIQEKVIIDGDDPLPKRKRNLKFIEKPELKNEVKTIDHQNNASIIAKVTDSIRNKLTECWNVPANMAYQKSFSIKINLLLSPQGEVVIADVVDENSYQGNTLFSTVFCGGCNFNIRPLSKPIYGEKFLGEVQASTAEYLNVFEERSSASTTKLPSEIKFQKRSIPYYGLDCHMNLSHRNLSNVKKLLNKEDKFVAITFDDGPSYKTVNTIIDILKTHESKATFFLLGERINKKTYETVRKIHETGHEIGNHSWSHKKLTSLSDNEQFQELERTNTAIKNIIQRDIKWFRPPYGCHDENVLKNVNLFNMYSILWTVDSLDWKNDKPEILIERVISAVHNGAIILFHDHDSRSNTVEALPRIITILKKSGYKLVTLSEWEKKIRDRQKYEILSNSNRTRVATIMPQRGKILDRNGIELAVNKISYVIVFDGEKTLHKEASEEEVAAGDNVVAFYKRHYPFGSICSHVLGYTKKQQTGVSGIEYIHDDVLKGTPGKIEQEVNSKKRIIRELSNTPPQDGNDVQLTIDINLQKKIAEIFHNHKGSVTVVDVRNGEILALYNSPAYDNNLFTGTLPNDTWKSLNSPSLPLVNRALSYQTPLGSVFKIIVALAALKDGIITPQEKFLCKGHMQIGNRKFRCWKSAGHGYVSLNEAIASSCNIYFYHIGKKINVDSVVEMASKFGIGSGPLIKNFKEEASGLLPNKSWREQRLYSQWQLGDTINLAIGQGYILATPLQLAVLAARFATGKEVMPYIEINKTKQDFTEIDINHTHLTIVQNAMFDAVNSRIGTAYTTNLPKDIRIAGKTGTPEINSQGKSHKLFIAYGSSHYAISVFIEYGKAPRQDFLIAYKILNYMAQSGY
;
A
#
# COMPACT_ATOMS: atom_id res chain seq x y z
N MET A 1 54.31 18.57 -11.94
CA MET A 1 53.13 19.44 -12.20
C MET A 1 52.12 18.61 -12.99
N ARG A 2 50.98 18.28 -12.38
CA ARG A 2 49.66 18.96 -12.56
C ARG A 2 49.00 18.60 -13.89
N PHE A 3 48.09 17.62 -13.86
CA PHE A 3 46.61 17.81 -13.72
C PHE A 3 45.96 18.19 -15.06
N PHE A 4 45.31 17.23 -15.73
CA PHE A 4 43.96 17.31 -16.34
C PHE A 4 43.70 16.08 -17.25
N SER A 5 42.77 15.20 -16.87
CA SER A 5 41.92 14.34 -17.75
C SER A 5 41.36 13.07 -17.05
N CYS A 6 40.84 13.17 -15.83
CA CYS A 6 40.14 12.05 -15.17
C CYS A 6 38.67 12.38 -14.88
N LYS A 7 37.87 12.55 -15.94
CA LYS A 7 36.42 12.83 -15.85
C LYS A 7 35.66 12.55 -17.17
N LEU A 8 35.74 11.34 -17.73
CA LEU A 8 34.83 10.93 -18.81
C LEU A 8 34.53 9.40 -18.94
N ILE A 9 35.18 8.52 -18.17
CA ILE A 9 35.06 7.06 -18.33
C ILE A 9 34.20 6.39 -17.22
N LEU A 10 33.79 7.13 -16.18
CA LEU A 10 32.99 6.58 -15.07
C LEU A 10 31.47 6.82 -15.16
N SER A 11 30.95 7.40 -16.26
CA SER A 11 29.52 7.73 -16.40
C SER A 11 28.72 6.79 -17.32
N LEU A 12 29.36 5.80 -17.96
CA LEU A 12 28.71 4.94 -18.98
C LEU A 12 28.39 3.51 -18.51
N CYS A 13 28.75 3.12 -17.29
CA CYS A 13 28.58 1.73 -16.81
C CYS A 13 27.55 1.54 -15.68
N CYS A 14 26.89 2.61 -15.20
CA CYS A 14 25.92 2.54 -14.09
C CYS A 14 24.45 2.69 -14.50
N PHE A 15 24.13 2.75 -15.80
CA PHE A 15 22.75 2.99 -16.29
C PHE A 15 22.06 1.78 -16.95
N LEU A 16 22.61 0.56 -16.79
CA LEU A 16 22.10 -0.67 -17.43
C LEU A 16 21.58 -1.74 -16.45
N PHE A 17 21.36 -1.40 -15.18
CA PHE A 17 20.91 -2.36 -14.16
C PHE A 17 19.89 -1.79 -13.16
N PHE A 18 18.79 -1.15 -13.63
CA PHE A 18 17.62 -0.86 -12.78
C PHE A 18 16.32 -0.69 -13.59
N SER A 19 15.77 -1.78 -14.16
CA SER A 19 14.39 -1.81 -14.66
C SER A 19 13.91 -3.24 -14.99
N LEU A 20 13.53 -4.05 -13.98
CA LEU A 20 12.76 -5.31 -14.17
C LEU A 20 12.36 -5.97 -12.83
N SER A 21 11.19 -5.61 -12.27
CA SER A 21 10.33 -6.52 -11.48
C SER A 21 9.02 -5.83 -11.03
N LEU A 22 7.89 -6.23 -11.62
CA LEU A 22 6.67 -6.69 -10.93
C LEU A 22 5.54 -6.88 -11.96
N GLN A 23 5.23 -8.13 -12.33
CA GLN A 23 3.98 -8.44 -13.03
C GLN A 23 3.62 -9.93 -12.91
N SER A 24 2.74 -10.28 -11.97
CA SER A 24 1.72 -11.34 -12.14
C SER A 24 0.89 -11.56 -10.87
N GLN A 25 -0.44 -11.60 -11.00
CA GLN A 25 -1.24 -12.57 -10.25
C GLN A 25 -2.61 -12.82 -10.90
N ILE A 26 -3.07 -14.07 -10.76
CA ILE A 26 -4.46 -14.57 -10.85
C ILE A 26 -5.14 -14.67 -12.24
N ARG A 27 -5.61 -15.90 -12.54
CA ARG A 27 -6.71 -16.24 -13.46
C ARG A 27 -7.40 -17.49 -12.91
N ASP A 28 -8.73 -17.48 -12.82
CA ASP A 28 -9.57 -18.67 -12.60
C ASP A 28 -10.82 -18.64 -13.49
N THR A 29 -11.30 -19.81 -13.92
CA THR A 29 -12.50 -19.98 -14.78
C THR A 29 -13.12 -21.37 -14.62
N GLU A 30 -14.45 -21.47 -14.44
CA GLU A 30 -15.22 -22.73 -14.51
C GLU A 30 -16.54 -22.62 -15.34
N PHE A 31 -17.18 -23.77 -15.63
CA PHE A 31 -18.21 -23.97 -16.68
C PHE A 31 -19.26 -25.07 -16.36
N ILE A 32 -20.45 -24.96 -16.98
CA ILE A 32 -21.73 -25.72 -16.80
C ILE A 32 -22.60 -25.51 -18.10
N PRO A 33 -23.55 -26.37 -18.62
CA PRO A 33 -23.87 -27.83 -18.46
C PRO A 33 -24.19 -28.65 -19.78
N ILE A 34 -24.77 -29.90 -19.68
CA ILE A 34 -25.76 -30.60 -20.63
C ILE A 34 -25.20 -31.65 -21.69
N PRO A 35 -25.79 -32.85 -22.01
CA PRO A 35 -26.49 -33.94 -21.23
C PRO A 35 -26.33 -35.46 -21.69
N LYS A 36 -26.67 -36.44 -20.81
CA LYS A 36 -27.24 -37.84 -21.06
C LYS A 36 -26.39 -38.92 -21.82
N ARG A 37 -26.33 -40.24 -21.49
CA ARG A 37 -27.23 -41.21 -20.82
C ARG A 37 -26.51 -42.57 -20.47
N LYS A 38 -26.64 -43.02 -19.21
CA LYS A 38 -26.60 -44.40 -18.61
C LYS A 38 -25.53 -45.47 -18.99
N LYS A 39 -24.71 -45.85 -18.00
CA LYS A 39 -24.64 -47.23 -17.41
C LYS A 39 -24.15 -47.14 -15.95
N GLN A 40 -24.48 -48.12 -15.12
CA GLN A 40 -24.44 -48.07 -13.65
C GLN A 40 -23.39 -49.08 -13.10
N VAL A 41 -22.40 -48.63 -12.30
CA VAL A 41 -21.60 -49.44 -11.34
C VAL A 41 -21.17 -48.53 -10.18
N ASN A 42 -20.93 -49.12 -9.00
CA ASN A 42 -20.89 -48.51 -7.66
C ASN A 42 -19.76 -47.51 -7.36
N THR A 43 -20.01 -46.72 -6.32
CA THR A 43 -19.15 -45.70 -5.69
C THR A 43 -17.94 -46.27 -4.93
N THR A 44 -16.81 -45.57 -5.02
CA THR A 44 -15.70 -45.63 -4.03
C THR A 44 -15.25 -44.21 -3.66
N THR A 45 -14.78 -44.04 -2.43
CA THR A 45 -14.58 -42.74 -1.76
C THR A 45 -13.27 -42.03 -2.16
N SER A 46 -13.32 -40.70 -2.26
CA SER A 46 -12.15 -39.84 -2.51
C SER A 46 -11.71 -39.12 -1.23
N LYS A 47 -10.47 -39.35 -0.79
CA LYS A 47 -9.83 -38.62 0.33
C LYS A 47 -9.43 -37.19 -0.11
N SER A 48 -9.54 -36.23 0.80
CA SER A 48 -9.11 -34.83 0.61
C SER A 48 -7.58 -34.67 0.69
N ARG A 49 -7.06 -33.56 0.15
CA ARG A 49 -5.66 -33.12 0.32
C ARG A 49 -5.54 -32.24 1.55
N GLU A 50 -4.35 -32.25 2.16
CA GLU A 50 -4.03 -31.50 3.38
C GLU A 50 -2.96 -30.44 3.06
N ILE A 51 -3.12 -29.23 3.60
CA ILE A 51 -2.17 -28.12 3.47
C ILE A 51 -1.49 -27.94 4.81
N ILE A 52 -0.16 -27.85 4.81
CA ILE A 52 0.64 -27.68 6.02
C ILE A 52 1.40 -26.36 5.92
N GLU A 53 1.18 -25.50 6.90
CA GLU A 53 1.80 -24.19 7.02
C GLU A 53 2.99 -24.24 7.97
N ILE A 54 4.11 -23.62 7.59
CA ILE A 54 5.31 -23.53 8.41
C ILE A 54 5.76 -22.07 8.43
N GLN A 55 5.91 -21.51 9.64
CA GLN A 55 6.45 -20.16 9.87
C GLN A 55 7.84 -20.28 10.50
N GLU A 56 8.84 -19.67 9.85
CA GLU A 56 10.23 -19.63 10.31
C GLU A 56 10.71 -18.17 10.41
N LYS A 57 11.47 -17.87 11.46
CA LYS A 57 12.07 -16.55 11.68
C LYS A 57 13.58 -16.63 11.43
N VAL A 58 14.03 -15.98 10.37
CA VAL A 58 15.45 -15.95 9.98
C VAL A 58 16.12 -14.75 10.63
N ILE A 59 17.26 -14.99 11.29
CA ILE A 59 18.11 -13.99 11.94
C ILE A 59 19.43 -13.94 11.18
N ILE A 60 19.89 -12.75 10.82
CA ILE A 60 21.20 -12.54 10.19
C ILE A 60 22.11 -11.90 11.25
N ASP A 61 23.09 -12.65 11.74
CA ASP A 61 24.13 -12.10 12.61
C ASP A 61 25.12 -11.26 11.79
N GLY A 62 25.50 -10.11 12.35
CA GLY A 62 26.08 -9.00 11.59
C GLY A 62 27.56 -9.12 11.20
N ASP A 63 28.24 -10.19 11.63
CA ASP A 63 29.71 -10.28 11.61
C ASP A 63 30.27 -11.33 10.62
N ASP A 64 29.42 -12.06 9.88
CA ASP A 64 29.88 -13.13 8.98
C ASP A 64 30.06 -12.64 7.52
N PRO A 65 31.26 -12.74 6.91
CA PRO A 65 31.53 -12.15 5.59
C PRO A 65 30.89 -12.93 4.43
N LEU A 66 30.01 -12.26 3.67
CA LEU A 66 29.30 -12.77 2.49
C LEU A 66 30.20 -13.64 1.56
N PRO A 67 29.80 -14.89 1.24
CA PRO A 67 30.67 -15.83 0.54
C PRO A 67 30.89 -15.46 -0.93
N LYS A 68 32.16 -15.37 -1.34
CA LYS A 68 32.54 -15.11 -2.74
C LYS A 68 32.23 -16.32 -3.64
N ARG A 69 31.66 -16.04 -4.82
CA ARG A 69 31.35 -17.00 -5.90
C ARG A 69 32.41 -18.12 -6.06
N LYS A 70 32.07 -19.35 -5.69
CA LYS A 70 32.75 -20.55 -6.21
C LYS A 70 32.00 -21.05 -7.45
N ARG A 71 32.69 -21.05 -8.60
CA ARG A 71 32.28 -21.83 -9.77
C ARG A 71 32.71 -23.28 -9.57
N ASN A 72 31.87 -24.22 -10.01
CA ASN A 72 32.06 -25.68 -10.00
C ASN A 72 31.74 -26.39 -8.66
N LEU A 73 30.54 -26.97 -8.61
CA LEU A 73 30.22 -28.13 -7.77
C LEU A 73 29.79 -29.26 -8.72
N LYS A 74 30.40 -30.45 -8.59
CA LYS A 74 29.96 -31.67 -9.28
C LYS A 74 28.93 -32.38 -8.40
N PHE A 75 27.84 -32.85 -8.99
CA PHE A 75 26.86 -33.68 -8.30
C PHE A 75 27.39 -35.12 -8.11
N ILE A 76 27.19 -35.67 -6.91
CA ILE A 76 27.25 -37.10 -6.63
C ILE A 76 25.80 -37.55 -6.42
N GLU A 77 25.30 -38.47 -7.23
CA GLU A 77 23.99 -39.08 -7.01
C GLU A 77 24.06 -40.05 -5.83
N LYS A 78 23.30 -39.80 -4.77
CA LYS A 78 23.04 -40.78 -3.68
C LYS A 78 21.70 -41.48 -3.92
N PRO A 79 21.66 -42.80 -4.17
CA PRO A 79 20.41 -43.53 -4.46
C PRO A 79 19.43 -43.64 -3.29
N GLU A 80 19.88 -43.34 -2.07
CA GLU A 80 19.23 -43.65 -0.78
C GLU A 80 17.78 -43.11 -0.68
N LEU A 81 17.49 -41.92 -1.23
CA LEU A 81 16.18 -41.26 -1.12
C LEU A 81 15.06 -41.86 -2.02
N LYS A 82 15.36 -42.77 -2.96
CA LYS A 82 14.32 -43.32 -3.87
C LYS A 82 13.54 -44.51 -3.30
N ASN A 83 14.04 -45.16 -2.26
CA ASN A 83 13.47 -46.41 -1.76
C ASN A 83 12.59 -46.24 -0.51
N GLU A 84 12.77 -45.18 0.29
CA GLU A 84 11.98 -44.98 1.53
C GLU A 84 10.56 -44.41 1.30
N VAL A 85 10.28 -43.83 0.12
CA VAL A 85 8.96 -43.22 -0.19
C VAL A 85 7.89 -44.28 -0.57
N LYS A 86 8.26 -45.57 -0.68
CA LYS A 86 7.36 -46.62 -1.21
C LYS A 86 6.54 -47.40 -0.18
N THR A 87 6.73 -47.20 1.13
CA THR A 87 6.06 -47.99 2.17
C THR A 87 5.73 -47.14 3.40
N ILE A 88 4.70 -46.30 3.33
CA ILE A 88 4.21 -45.54 4.49
C ILE A 88 2.68 -45.58 4.58
N ASP A 89 2.20 -46.07 5.72
CA ASP A 89 0.80 -46.03 6.16
C ASP A 89 0.49 -44.69 6.88
N HIS A 90 -0.79 -44.32 6.96
CA HIS A 90 -1.31 -42.97 7.22
C HIS A 90 -1.02 -42.33 8.60
N GLN A 91 -0.13 -42.89 9.43
CA GLN A 91 -0.04 -42.55 10.87
C GLN A 91 1.22 -41.79 11.33
N ASN A 92 2.14 -41.36 10.45
CA ASN A 92 3.40 -40.73 10.90
C ASN A 92 3.85 -39.45 10.16
N ASN A 93 2.90 -38.54 9.88
CA ASN A 93 3.17 -37.29 9.17
C ASN A 93 4.21 -36.39 9.88
N ALA A 94 4.16 -36.25 11.21
CA ALA A 94 4.95 -35.25 11.95
C ALA A 94 6.48 -35.38 11.81
N SER A 95 7.01 -36.61 11.90
CA SER A 95 8.47 -36.86 11.78
C SER A 95 9.00 -36.60 10.37
N ILE A 96 8.17 -36.84 9.36
CA ILE A 96 8.50 -36.60 7.95
C ILE A 96 8.45 -35.11 7.64
N ILE A 97 7.42 -34.40 8.12
CA ILE A 97 7.33 -32.93 8.02
C ILE A 97 8.57 -32.29 8.64
N ALA A 98 8.97 -32.68 9.86
CA ALA A 98 10.17 -32.15 10.51
C ALA A 98 11.43 -32.35 9.65
N LYS A 99 11.70 -33.57 9.17
CA LYS A 99 12.88 -33.86 8.33
C LYS A 99 12.87 -33.15 6.97
N VAL A 100 11.70 -33.00 6.35
CA VAL A 100 11.53 -32.23 5.10
C VAL A 100 11.76 -30.73 5.37
N THR A 101 11.26 -30.22 6.50
CA THR A 101 11.48 -28.83 6.94
C THR A 101 12.95 -28.55 7.19
N ASP A 102 13.66 -29.43 7.91
CA ASP A 102 15.09 -29.29 8.18
C ASP A 102 15.93 -29.35 6.90
N SER A 103 15.58 -30.23 5.95
CA SER A 103 16.24 -30.36 4.65
C SER A 103 16.01 -29.14 3.75
N ILE A 104 14.81 -28.56 3.79
CA ILE A 104 14.48 -27.29 3.11
C ILE A 104 15.22 -26.12 3.78
N ARG A 105 15.22 -26.03 5.12
CA ARG A 105 15.93 -24.99 5.89
C ARG A 105 17.42 -24.97 5.53
N ASN A 106 18.09 -26.12 5.59
CA ASN A 106 19.51 -26.22 5.28
C ASN A 106 19.83 -25.80 3.82
N LYS A 107 18.98 -26.18 2.85
CA LYS A 107 19.16 -25.77 1.44
C LYS A 107 18.86 -24.31 1.18
N LEU A 108 17.90 -23.70 1.88
CA LEU A 108 17.65 -22.27 1.79
C LEU A 108 18.84 -21.48 2.32
N THR A 109 19.44 -21.92 3.44
CA THR A 109 20.68 -21.33 3.98
C THR A 109 21.86 -21.46 2.99
N GLU A 110 22.04 -22.61 2.33
CA GLU A 110 23.09 -22.79 1.30
C GLU A 110 22.86 -21.97 0.02
N CYS A 111 21.61 -21.66 -0.31
CA CYS A 111 21.24 -21.00 -1.57
C CYS A 111 21.08 -19.47 -1.47
N TRP A 112 21.06 -18.89 -0.26
CA TRP A 112 20.83 -17.45 -0.11
C TRP A 112 22.06 -16.60 -0.42
N ASN A 113 21.85 -15.60 -1.28
CA ASN A 113 22.80 -14.54 -1.58
C ASN A 113 22.09 -13.21 -1.36
N VAL A 114 22.25 -12.62 -0.17
CA VAL A 114 21.52 -11.40 0.24
C VAL A 114 22.04 -10.19 -0.56
N PRO A 115 21.17 -9.42 -1.24
CA PRO A 115 21.57 -8.19 -1.92
C PRO A 115 22.16 -7.16 -0.95
N ALA A 116 23.26 -6.51 -1.33
CA ALA A 116 24.01 -5.60 -0.44
C ALA A 116 23.19 -4.40 0.10
N ASN A 117 22.06 -4.07 -0.53
CA ASN A 117 21.11 -3.04 -0.10
C ASN A 117 20.11 -3.51 0.98
N MET A 118 20.14 -4.78 1.41
CA MET A 118 19.26 -5.33 2.47
C MET A 118 19.90 -5.43 3.86
N ALA A 119 21.12 -4.93 4.07
CA ALA A 119 21.88 -5.03 5.32
C ALA A 119 21.29 -4.26 6.55
N TYR A 120 20.03 -3.83 6.50
CA TYR A 120 19.36 -3.02 7.54
C TYR A 120 18.21 -3.74 8.29
N GLN A 121 17.86 -4.99 7.95
CA GLN A 121 16.90 -5.79 8.72
C GLN A 121 17.62 -6.92 9.48
N LYS A 122 17.59 -6.86 10.83
CA LYS A 122 18.23 -7.87 11.70
C LYS A 122 17.48 -9.21 11.76
N SER A 123 16.20 -9.27 11.36
CA SER A 123 15.43 -10.51 11.24
C SER A 123 14.21 -10.32 10.35
N PHE A 124 13.81 -11.36 9.62
CA PHE A 124 12.58 -11.41 8.83
C PHE A 124 11.89 -12.77 9.01
N SER A 125 10.58 -12.83 8.72
CA SER A 125 9.75 -14.03 8.91
C SER A 125 9.23 -14.53 7.57
N ILE A 126 9.35 -15.84 7.33
CA ILE A 126 8.91 -16.47 6.09
C ILE A 126 7.88 -17.55 6.41
N LYS A 127 6.77 -17.52 5.66
CA LYS A 127 5.76 -18.56 5.66
C LYS A 127 5.92 -19.44 4.42
N ILE A 128 6.04 -20.75 4.62
CA ILE A 128 6.14 -21.76 3.55
C ILE A 128 4.87 -22.62 3.58
N ASN A 129 4.19 -22.71 2.44
CA ASN A 129 3.00 -23.53 2.28
C ASN A 129 3.35 -24.82 1.54
N LEU A 130 3.06 -25.97 2.15
CA LEU A 130 3.30 -27.30 1.56
C LEU A 130 1.99 -27.98 1.18
N LEU A 131 1.95 -28.53 -0.03
CA LEU A 131 0.88 -29.41 -0.52
C LEU A 131 1.33 -30.87 -0.42
N LEU A 132 0.58 -31.69 0.32
CA LEU A 132 0.72 -33.14 0.29
C LEU A 132 -0.29 -33.78 -0.69
N SER A 133 0.23 -34.58 -1.61
CA SER A 133 -0.62 -35.44 -2.44
C SER A 133 -1.16 -36.64 -1.63
N PRO A 134 -2.29 -37.24 -2.01
CA PRO A 134 -2.77 -38.48 -1.39
C PRO A 134 -1.82 -39.68 -1.59
N GLN A 135 -0.79 -39.54 -2.43
CA GLN A 135 0.29 -40.51 -2.63
C GLN A 135 1.56 -40.20 -1.78
N GLY A 136 1.52 -39.20 -0.89
CA GLY A 136 2.64 -38.83 -0.01
C GLY A 136 3.70 -37.93 -0.65
N GLU A 137 3.44 -37.36 -1.83
CA GLU A 137 4.37 -36.41 -2.46
C GLU A 137 4.19 -35.01 -1.86
N VAL A 138 5.28 -34.41 -1.37
CA VAL A 138 5.31 -33.05 -0.83
C VAL A 138 5.77 -32.07 -1.92
N VAL A 139 4.97 -31.04 -2.18
CA VAL A 139 5.30 -29.97 -3.14
C VAL A 139 5.25 -28.62 -2.42
N ILE A 140 6.29 -27.80 -2.57
CA ILE A 140 6.27 -26.40 -2.10
C ILE A 140 5.28 -25.63 -2.98
N ALA A 141 4.21 -25.15 -2.37
CA ALA A 141 3.13 -24.43 -3.07
C ALA A 141 3.40 -22.93 -3.16
N ASP A 142 3.90 -22.32 -2.07
CA ASP A 142 4.20 -20.89 -2.00
C ASP A 142 5.20 -20.57 -0.86
N VAL A 143 5.87 -19.41 -0.95
CA VAL A 143 6.83 -18.88 0.04
C VAL A 143 6.66 -17.36 0.13
N VAL A 144 6.24 -16.86 1.31
CA VAL A 144 5.80 -15.46 1.52
C VAL A 144 6.58 -14.81 2.67
N ASP A 145 7.03 -13.57 2.51
CA ASP A 145 7.51 -12.72 3.63
C ASP A 145 6.31 -12.06 4.30
N GLU A 146 6.20 -12.21 5.62
CA GLU A 146 5.07 -11.67 6.39
C GLU A 146 5.23 -10.17 6.73
N ASN A 147 6.42 -9.58 6.55
CA ASN A 147 6.66 -8.18 6.90
C ASN A 147 6.45 -7.18 5.75
N SER A 148 6.20 -7.65 4.52
CA SER A 148 6.00 -6.78 3.35
C SER A 148 4.59 -6.18 3.30
N TYR A 149 4.33 -5.13 4.09
CA TYR A 149 3.09 -4.33 4.03
C TYR A 149 3.04 -3.34 2.83
N GLN A 150 3.56 -3.78 1.69
CA GLN A 150 3.40 -3.25 0.33
C GLN A 150 3.57 -4.48 -0.59
N GLY A 151 2.79 -4.59 -1.66
CA GLY A 151 2.61 -5.82 -2.47
C GLY A 151 3.80 -6.28 -3.32
N ASN A 152 5.02 -6.30 -2.75
CA ASN A 152 6.22 -6.86 -3.33
C ASN A 152 6.42 -8.29 -2.79
N THR A 153 6.00 -9.29 -3.57
CA THR A 153 6.43 -10.67 -3.34
C THR A 153 7.95 -10.76 -3.49
N LEU A 154 8.65 -11.02 -2.39
CA LEU A 154 10.11 -10.98 -2.30
C LEU A 154 10.81 -12.07 -3.14
N PHE A 155 10.07 -13.05 -3.64
CA PHE A 155 10.56 -14.15 -4.48
C PHE A 155 9.84 -14.23 -5.83
N SER A 156 10.13 -13.30 -6.74
CA SER A 156 9.88 -13.54 -8.17
C SER A 156 11.04 -14.35 -8.78
N THR A 157 10.83 -15.66 -8.93
CA THR A 157 11.68 -16.62 -9.67
C THR A 157 13.15 -16.78 -9.22
N VAL A 158 13.39 -17.72 -8.30
CA VAL A 158 14.67 -18.45 -8.25
C VAL A 158 14.60 -19.63 -9.22
N PHE A 159 14.85 -19.38 -10.51
CA PHE A 159 15.20 -20.46 -11.44
C PHE A 159 16.68 -20.79 -11.28
N CYS A 160 16.98 -21.80 -10.44
CA CYS A 160 18.29 -22.43 -10.46
C CYS A 160 18.46 -23.15 -11.81
N GLY A 161 19.34 -22.62 -12.67
CA GLY A 161 19.65 -23.22 -13.96
C GLY A 161 20.44 -24.51 -13.79
N GLY A 162 19.76 -25.66 -13.71
CA GLY A 162 20.43 -26.96 -13.63
C GLY A 162 19.67 -28.09 -12.95
N CYS A 163 18.35 -28.23 -13.14
CA CYS A 163 17.57 -29.32 -12.56
C CYS A 163 16.86 -30.17 -13.64
N ASN A 164 17.41 -31.35 -13.94
CA ASN A 164 16.73 -32.38 -14.72
C ASN A 164 15.71 -33.12 -13.84
N PHE A 165 14.42 -32.79 -13.96
CA PHE A 165 13.33 -33.65 -13.49
C PHE A 165 12.31 -33.87 -14.61
N ASN A 166 12.12 -35.14 -14.96
CA ASN A 166 11.19 -35.57 -16.01
C ASN A 166 9.74 -35.51 -15.49
N ILE A 167 9.05 -34.40 -15.74
CA ILE A 167 7.58 -34.33 -15.63
C ILE A 167 7.01 -34.54 -17.04
N ARG A 168 6.43 -35.73 -17.29
CA ARG A 168 5.68 -35.98 -18.53
C ARG A 168 4.41 -35.12 -18.54
N PRO A 169 4.18 -34.26 -19.54
CA PRO A 169 2.90 -33.57 -19.68
C PRO A 169 1.85 -34.57 -20.21
N LEU A 170 0.98 -35.07 -19.34
CA LEU A 170 -0.20 -35.82 -19.78
C LEU A 170 -1.18 -34.87 -20.49
N SER A 171 -1.42 -35.16 -21.75
CA SER A 171 -2.13 -34.26 -22.65
C SER A 171 -3.64 -34.45 -22.65
N LYS A 172 -4.35 -33.32 -22.55
CA LYS A 172 -5.72 -33.06 -23.08
C LYS A 172 -6.94 -33.59 -22.26
N PRO A 173 -8.13 -33.00 -22.47
CA PRO A 173 -8.95 -32.52 -21.34
C PRO A 173 -10.34 -33.17 -21.23
N ILE A 174 -10.98 -33.00 -20.07
CA ILE A 174 -12.43 -33.21 -19.87
C ILE A 174 -13.00 -32.07 -19.00
N TYR A 175 -14.13 -31.51 -19.39
CA TYR A 175 -14.93 -30.54 -18.62
C TYR A 175 -16.04 -31.26 -17.82
N GLY A 176 -16.43 -30.74 -16.64
CA GLY A 176 -17.84 -30.81 -16.20
C GLY A 176 -18.18 -31.07 -14.73
N GLU A 177 -18.52 -29.99 -14.02
CA GLU A 177 -19.81 -29.80 -13.30
C GLU A 177 -20.11 -30.28 -11.85
N LYS A 178 -20.63 -29.29 -11.09
CA LYS A 178 -21.76 -29.30 -10.13
C LYS A 178 -21.63 -30.01 -8.77
N PHE A 179 -21.71 -29.20 -7.72
CA PHE A 179 -22.95 -29.10 -6.92
C PHE A 179 -23.14 -27.68 -6.35
N LEU A 180 -24.39 -27.23 -6.23
CA LEU A 180 -24.80 -25.99 -5.55
C LEU A 180 -25.60 -26.43 -4.31
N GLY A 181 -25.40 -25.78 -3.16
CA GLY A 181 -26.11 -26.10 -1.92
C GLY A 181 -25.94 -24.99 -0.88
N GLU A 182 -27.05 -24.55 -0.32
CA GLU A 182 -27.16 -23.49 0.69
C GLU A 182 -26.62 -23.95 2.06
N VAL A 183 -26.31 -23.01 2.97
CA VAL A 183 -26.93 -22.89 4.31
C VAL A 183 -26.71 -21.44 4.81
N GLN A 184 -27.66 -20.95 5.61
CA GLN A 184 -27.75 -19.58 6.10
C GLN A 184 -26.98 -19.32 7.41
N ALA A 185 -26.85 -18.03 7.71
CA ALA A 185 -26.70 -17.37 9.02
C ALA A 185 -26.66 -18.21 10.33
N SER A 186 -25.75 -17.80 11.21
CA SER A 186 -26.12 -17.40 12.58
C SER A 186 -25.14 -16.38 13.18
N THR A 187 -25.64 -15.54 14.08
CA THR A 187 -24.89 -14.59 14.90
C THR A 187 -25.01 -14.97 16.38
N ALA A 188 -24.04 -14.55 17.20
CA ALA A 188 -24.06 -14.57 18.67
C ALA A 188 -23.89 -15.99 19.30
N GLU A 189 -23.48 -16.20 20.55
CA GLU A 189 -23.44 -15.35 21.76
C GLU A 189 -22.23 -15.65 22.71
N TYR A 190 -21.86 -14.64 23.52
CA TYR A 190 -21.55 -14.66 24.97
C TYR A 190 -20.36 -15.40 25.63
N LEU A 191 -19.53 -14.57 26.29
CA LEU A 191 -19.09 -14.58 27.70
C LEU A 191 -18.27 -15.72 28.36
N ASN A 192 -17.20 -15.24 29.04
CA ASN A 192 -16.71 -15.60 30.39
C ASN A 192 -15.99 -16.95 30.65
N VAL A 193 -15.18 -17.17 31.71
CA VAL A 193 -14.33 -16.39 32.67
C VAL A 193 -13.40 -17.45 33.36
N PHE A 194 -12.42 -17.04 34.19
CA PHE A 194 -11.43 -17.81 34.99
C PHE A 194 -10.16 -18.21 34.19
N GLU A 195 -8.92 -17.88 34.62
CA GLU A 195 -8.20 -18.18 35.88
C GLU A 195 -7.89 -19.68 36.04
N GLU A 196 -6.77 -20.15 36.61
CA GLU A 196 -5.74 -19.50 37.45
C GLU A 196 -4.45 -20.36 37.46
N ARG A 197 -3.26 -19.74 37.75
CA ARG A 197 -2.09 -20.32 38.51
C ARG A 197 -1.45 -21.68 38.08
N SER A 198 -0.30 -22.13 38.59
CA SER A 198 1.01 -21.51 38.91
C SER A 198 1.96 -22.61 39.42
N SER A 199 3.26 -22.62 39.07
CA SER A 199 4.35 -23.03 39.99
C SER A 199 5.77 -22.89 39.40
N ALA A 200 6.70 -22.40 40.24
CA ALA A 200 8.14 -22.71 40.40
C ALA A 200 9.02 -23.22 39.22
N SER A 201 10.34 -22.99 39.17
CA SER A 201 11.31 -22.13 39.88
C SER A 201 12.70 -22.42 39.30
N THR A 202 13.51 -21.41 38.93
CA THR A 202 14.97 -21.29 39.26
C THR A 202 15.69 -20.18 38.46
N THR A 203 16.12 -19.16 39.20
CA THR A 203 17.35 -18.34 39.04
C THR A 203 18.18 -18.36 37.74
N LYS A 204 18.28 -17.18 37.09
CA LYS A 204 19.55 -16.48 36.82
C LYS A 204 19.31 -14.98 36.53
N LEU A 205 20.22 -14.10 36.96
CA LEU A 205 20.09 -12.65 36.80
C LEU A 205 20.25 -12.22 35.32
N PRO A 206 19.42 -11.29 34.82
CA PRO A 206 19.75 -10.45 33.67
C PRO A 206 20.40 -9.14 34.12
N SER A 207 21.48 -8.78 33.43
CA SER A 207 22.10 -7.45 33.47
C SER A 207 21.22 -6.37 32.81
N GLU A 208 21.55 -5.10 33.07
CA GLU A 208 20.98 -3.90 32.44
C GLU A 208 19.49 -3.59 32.69
N ILE A 209 19.19 -3.13 33.91
CA ILE A 209 17.98 -2.33 34.14
C ILE A 209 18.12 -1.00 33.41
N LYS A 210 17.39 -0.84 32.30
CA LYS A 210 17.24 0.45 31.62
C LYS A 210 16.57 1.46 32.55
N PHE A 211 17.33 2.45 33.01
CA PHE A 211 16.80 3.61 33.72
C PHE A 211 15.78 4.36 32.86
N GLN A 212 14.49 4.16 33.11
CA GLN A 212 13.48 5.13 32.69
C GLN A 212 13.73 6.43 33.44
N LYS A 213 14.23 7.47 32.75
CA LYS A 213 14.21 8.84 33.24
C LYS A 213 12.76 9.27 33.49
N ARG A 214 12.28 9.07 34.73
CA ARG A 214 11.00 9.60 35.22
C ARG A 214 11.28 10.94 35.88
N SER A 215 11.03 12.01 35.13
CA SER A 215 11.43 13.36 35.50
C SER A 215 10.47 14.03 36.48
N ILE A 216 10.81 14.02 37.77
CA ILE A 216 10.58 15.18 38.66
C ILE A 216 11.83 15.37 39.56
N PRO A 217 12.91 15.99 39.05
CA PRO A 217 13.97 16.50 39.92
C PRO A 217 13.49 17.83 40.54
N TYR A 218 13.15 17.81 41.82
CA TYR A 218 13.03 19.05 42.60
C TYR A 218 14.44 19.42 43.08
N TYR A 219 15.08 20.39 42.43
CA TYR A 219 16.27 21.04 42.95
C TYR A 219 15.85 21.90 44.14
N GLY A 220 16.20 21.48 45.36
CA GLY A 220 15.97 22.30 46.54
C GLY A 220 16.99 23.45 46.63
N LEU A 221 16.77 24.31 47.62
CA LEU A 221 17.51 25.56 47.78
C LEU A 221 18.94 25.31 48.30
N ASP A 222 19.90 26.06 47.78
CA ASP A 222 21.28 26.08 48.26
C ASP A 222 21.35 26.58 49.72
N CYS A 223 22.25 26.00 50.49
CA CYS A 223 22.46 26.22 51.92
C CYS A 223 22.94 27.63 52.30
N HIS A 224 23.13 28.52 51.32
CA HIS A 224 23.53 29.91 51.50
C HIS A 224 22.44 30.94 51.13
N MET A 225 21.24 30.52 50.71
CA MET A 225 20.19 31.46 50.33
C MET A 225 19.46 32.11 51.52
N ASN A 226 19.61 33.43 51.68
CA ASN A 226 18.80 34.23 52.61
C ASN A 226 17.34 34.33 52.13
N LEU A 227 16.40 33.83 52.92
CA LEU A 227 14.98 33.78 52.59
C LEU A 227 14.18 35.05 52.94
N SER A 228 14.83 36.15 53.36
CA SER A 228 14.12 37.37 53.77
C SER A 228 13.33 38.08 52.66
N HIS A 229 13.59 37.79 51.37
CA HIS A 229 12.86 38.39 50.26
C HIS A 229 12.65 37.44 49.07
N ARG A 230 11.38 37.09 48.76
CA ARG A 230 10.85 37.06 47.38
C ARG A 230 9.32 36.98 47.29
N ASN A 231 8.77 38.03 46.67
CA ASN A 231 7.43 38.24 46.11
C ASN A 231 6.43 37.06 46.04
N LEU A 232 5.29 37.22 46.73
CA LEU A 232 4.11 36.33 46.74
C LEU A 232 3.20 36.43 45.49
N SER A 233 3.61 37.14 44.43
CA SER A 233 2.73 37.60 43.35
C SER A 233 2.17 36.51 42.43
N ASN A 234 2.81 35.35 42.32
CA ASN A 234 2.36 34.24 41.45
C ASN A 234 1.50 33.16 42.14
N VAL A 235 1.35 33.19 43.47
CA VAL A 235 0.55 32.18 44.21
C VAL A 235 -0.95 32.48 44.15
N LYS A 236 -1.35 33.77 44.07
CA LYS A 236 -2.77 34.17 44.04
C LYS A 236 -3.55 33.66 42.83
N LYS A 237 -2.89 33.27 41.72
CA LYS A 237 -3.56 32.68 40.53
C LYS A 237 -3.93 31.19 40.67
N LEU A 238 -3.49 30.51 41.74
CA LEU A 238 -3.89 29.12 42.04
C LEU A 238 -5.17 29.02 42.92
N LEU A 239 -5.79 30.15 43.25
CA LEU A 239 -7.05 30.21 44.01
C LEU A 239 -8.27 30.01 43.11
N ASN A 240 -8.45 28.79 42.60
CA ASN A 240 -9.75 28.35 42.11
C ASN A 240 -9.91 26.81 42.18
N LYS A 241 -11.16 26.35 42.39
CA LYS A 241 -11.66 24.95 42.43
C LYS A 241 -11.34 24.09 43.68
N GLU A 242 -12.38 23.91 44.50
CA GLU A 242 -12.91 22.75 45.27
C GLU A 242 -12.01 21.64 45.88
N ASP A 243 -10.74 21.45 45.50
CA ASP A 243 -9.86 20.43 46.09
C ASP A 243 -8.56 21.09 46.60
N LYS A 244 -8.66 21.71 47.77
CA LYS A 244 -7.53 22.25 48.52
C LYS A 244 -6.92 21.16 49.41
N PHE A 245 -5.60 21.04 49.43
CA PHE A 245 -4.89 20.09 50.30
C PHE A 245 -3.51 20.61 50.73
N VAL A 246 -3.01 20.10 51.85
CA VAL A 246 -1.66 20.38 52.40
C VAL A 246 -1.09 19.13 53.07
N ALA A 247 0.23 18.97 53.05
CA ALA A 247 0.92 17.94 53.81
C ALA A 247 1.51 18.53 55.09
N ILE A 248 1.22 17.92 56.24
CA ILE A 248 1.88 18.24 57.51
C ILE A 248 3.00 17.24 57.74
N THR A 249 4.19 17.74 58.06
CA THR A 249 5.40 16.93 58.21
C THR A 249 6.16 17.29 59.48
N PHE A 250 6.77 16.29 60.11
CA PHE A 250 7.51 16.44 61.36
C PHE A 250 8.93 15.87 61.20
N ASP A 251 9.95 16.65 61.57
CA ASP A 251 11.36 16.25 61.56
C ASP A 251 11.87 16.04 63.00
N ASP A 252 13.11 15.54 63.12
CA ASP A 252 13.83 15.23 64.37
C ASP A 252 13.31 14.04 65.22
N GLY A 253 12.33 13.28 64.73
CA GLY A 253 11.74 12.17 65.50
C GLY A 253 12.64 10.94 65.63
N PRO A 254 12.22 9.91 66.40
CA PRO A 254 11.06 9.90 67.30
C PRO A 254 11.42 10.40 68.71
N SER A 255 10.59 11.26 69.29
CA SER A 255 10.55 11.50 70.75
C SER A 255 9.54 10.55 71.42
N TYR A 256 9.67 10.30 72.73
CA TYR A 256 8.69 9.45 73.43
C TYR A 256 7.42 10.22 73.82
N LYS A 257 7.57 11.46 74.32
CA LYS A 257 6.44 12.22 74.88
C LYS A 257 5.72 13.04 73.81
N THR A 258 6.44 13.94 73.14
CA THR A 258 5.86 14.86 72.14
C THR A 258 5.17 14.14 70.99
N VAL A 259 5.80 13.11 70.40
CA VAL A 259 5.19 12.34 69.29
C VAL A 259 3.87 11.69 69.69
N ASN A 260 3.77 11.13 70.90
CA ASN A 260 2.52 10.52 71.37
C ASN A 260 1.39 11.55 71.43
N THR A 261 1.66 12.74 71.98
CA THR A 261 0.67 13.83 72.02
C THR A 261 0.33 14.34 70.61
N ILE A 262 1.29 14.43 69.69
CA ILE A 262 1.04 14.81 68.29
C ILE A 262 0.13 13.80 67.58
N ILE A 263 0.38 12.48 67.73
CA ILE A 263 -0.50 11.43 67.17
C ILE A 263 -1.92 11.56 67.73
N ASP A 264 -2.06 11.80 69.03
CA ASP A 264 -3.39 11.92 69.66
C ASP A 264 -4.14 13.20 69.19
N ILE A 265 -3.41 14.32 68.98
CA ILE A 265 -3.95 15.54 68.34
C ILE A 265 -4.39 15.27 66.89
N LEU A 266 -3.54 14.62 66.08
CA LEU A 266 -3.85 14.29 64.68
C LEU A 266 -5.04 13.32 64.57
N LYS A 267 -5.15 12.36 65.50
CA LYS A 267 -6.28 11.43 65.63
C LYS A 267 -7.58 12.17 65.95
N THR A 268 -7.56 13.07 66.94
CA THR A 268 -8.71 13.91 67.31
C THR A 268 -9.22 14.76 66.14
N HIS A 269 -8.31 15.17 65.26
CA HIS A 269 -8.64 15.96 64.07
C HIS A 269 -8.76 15.13 62.79
N GLU A 270 -8.89 13.79 62.82
CA GLU A 270 -9.00 12.92 61.63
C GLU A 270 -8.01 13.32 60.52
N SER A 271 -6.72 13.39 60.86
CA SER A 271 -5.68 13.91 59.97
C SER A 271 -4.47 12.98 59.96
N LYS A 272 -3.82 12.85 58.80
CA LYS A 272 -2.54 12.15 58.64
C LYS A 272 -1.41 13.15 58.39
N ALA A 273 -0.18 12.66 58.55
CA ALA A 273 1.05 13.43 58.52
C ALA A 273 2.20 12.49 58.14
N THR A 274 3.37 13.04 57.79
CA THR A 274 4.59 12.28 57.49
C THR A 274 5.70 12.65 58.48
N PHE A 275 6.29 11.66 59.14
CA PHE A 275 7.33 11.83 60.18
C PHE A 275 8.70 11.39 59.63
N PHE A 276 9.68 12.29 59.63
CA PHE A 276 11.06 12.04 59.23
C PHE A 276 11.90 11.73 60.47
N LEU A 277 12.39 10.49 60.56
CA LEU A 277 13.01 9.95 61.77
C LEU A 277 14.54 9.92 61.67
N LEU A 278 15.19 10.31 62.76
CA LEU A 278 16.62 10.13 63.02
C LEU A 278 16.90 8.71 63.53
N GLY A 279 17.76 7.99 62.82
CA GLY A 279 18.10 6.60 63.15
C GLY A 279 18.65 6.40 64.56
N GLU A 280 19.50 7.30 65.06
CA GLU A 280 20.07 7.22 66.41
C GLU A 280 19.04 7.33 67.54
N ARG A 281 17.88 7.96 67.26
CA ARG A 281 16.78 8.13 68.21
C ARG A 281 15.88 6.91 68.27
N ILE A 282 16.04 5.93 67.40
CA ILE A 282 15.31 4.65 67.41
C ILE A 282 15.99 3.69 68.40
N ASN A 283 15.42 3.56 69.60
CA ASN A 283 15.93 2.74 70.69
C ASN A 283 14.79 2.07 71.48
N LYS A 284 15.13 1.30 72.54
CA LYS A 284 14.14 0.54 73.33
C LYS A 284 12.97 1.38 73.89
N LYS A 285 13.14 2.70 74.11
CA LYS A 285 12.05 3.58 74.59
C LYS A 285 11.15 4.10 73.47
N THR A 286 11.69 4.29 72.27
CA THR A 286 11.00 4.93 71.14
C THR A 286 10.51 3.92 70.09
N TYR A 287 10.94 2.66 70.17
CA TYR A 287 10.54 1.56 69.29
C TYR A 287 9.00 1.44 69.16
N GLU A 288 8.27 1.43 70.27
CA GLU A 288 6.80 1.39 70.26
C GLU A 288 6.18 2.70 69.73
N THR A 289 6.85 3.85 69.89
CA THR A 289 6.41 5.10 69.25
C THR A 289 6.48 5.00 67.74
N VAL A 290 7.58 4.49 67.17
CA VAL A 290 7.72 4.31 65.71
C VAL A 290 6.68 3.32 65.18
N ARG A 291 6.43 2.23 65.90
CA ARG A 291 5.33 1.31 65.57
C ARG A 291 3.97 2.03 65.60
N LYS A 292 3.66 2.81 66.65
CA LYS A 292 2.41 3.59 66.76
C LYS A 292 2.23 4.59 65.61
N ILE A 293 3.28 5.28 65.16
CA ILE A 293 3.22 6.17 63.97
C ILE A 293 2.71 5.36 62.76
N HIS A 294 3.31 4.19 62.50
CA HIS A 294 2.96 3.34 61.37
C HIS A 294 1.55 2.75 61.45
N GLU A 295 1.21 2.13 62.59
CA GLU A 295 -0.08 1.45 62.80
C GLU A 295 -1.26 2.41 62.79
N THR A 296 -1.07 3.66 63.25
CA THR A 296 -2.09 4.70 63.14
C THR A 296 -2.20 5.30 61.74
N GLY A 297 -1.45 4.79 60.75
CA GLY A 297 -1.56 5.18 59.34
C GLY A 297 -0.92 6.52 59.01
N HIS A 298 0.03 7.00 59.82
CA HIS A 298 0.93 8.07 59.42
C HIS A 298 2.07 7.51 58.56
N GLU A 299 2.66 8.35 57.72
CA GLU A 299 3.76 7.97 56.84
C GLU A 299 5.10 8.21 57.54
N ILE A 300 6.11 7.39 57.26
CA ILE A 300 7.45 7.51 57.84
C ILE A 300 8.49 7.74 56.73
N GLY A 301 9.43 8.65 56.98
CA GLY A 301 10.57 8.95 56.13
C GLY A 301 11.90 8.93 56.91
N ASN A 302 13.00 8.97 56.16
CA ASN A 302 14.37 8.94 56.66
C ASN A 302 14.90 10.37 56.87
N HIS A 303 15.50 10.67 58.03
CA HIS A 303 16.12 11.98 58.31
C HIS A 303 17.64 11.90 58.57
N SER A 304 18.33 10.91 58.00
CA SER A 304 19.70 10.47 58.35
C SER A 304 19.78 9.77 59.73
N TRP A 305 20.97 9.31 60.12
CA TRP A 305 21.19 8.63 61.38
C TRP A 305 21.42 9.62 62.52
N SER A 306 22.31 10.62 62.32
CA SER A 306 22.83 11.51 63.37
C SER A 306 22.58 13.01 63.15
N HIS A 307 21.65 13.38 62.27
CA HIS A 307 21.33 14.78 61.91
C HIS A 307 22.54 15.59 61.37
N LYS A 308 23.61 14.92 60.92
CA LYS A 308 24.76 15.61 60.32
C LYS A 308 24.38 16.25 58.98
N LYS A 309 24.98 17.39 58.65
CA LYS A 309 24.89 17.99 57.32
C LYS A 309 25.55 17.06 56.30
N LEU A 310 24.74 16.27 55.57
CA LEU A 310 25.28 15.19 54.70
C LEU A 310 26.25 15.70 53.63
N THR A 311 26.08 16.93 53.14
CA THR A 311 26.99 17.55 52.16
C THR A 311 28.39 17.89 52.72
N SER A 312 28.64 17.70 54.03
CA SER A 312 29.98 17.75 54.62
C SER A 312 30.57 16.37 54.93
N LEU A 313 29.93 15.28 54.49
CA LEU A 313 30.36 13.89 54.69
C LEU A 313 30.79 13.26 53.35
N SER A 314 31.66 12.24 53.42
CA SER A 314 32.04 11.44 52.23
C SER A 314 30.88 10.58 51.71
N ASP A 315 30.94 10.18 50.43
CA ASP A 315 29.91 9.34 49.76
C ASP A 315 29.55 8.08 50.58
N ASN A 316 30.55 7.43 51.18
CA ASN A 316 30.35 6.25 52.05
C ASN A 316 29.70 6.60 53.41
N GLU A 317 30.07 7.72 54.03
CA GLU A 317 29.43 8.16 55.28
C GLU A 317 27.97 8.59 55.04
N GLN A 318 27.69 9.27 53.91
CA GLN A 318 26.32 9.58 53.49
C GLN A 318 25.50 8.30 53.29
N PHE A 319 26.07 7.29 52.60
CA PHE A 319 25.42 6.00 52.41
C PHE A 319 25.11 5.32 53.75
N GLN A 320 26.06 5.28 54.69
CA GLN A 320 25.87 4.69 56.02
C GLN A 320 24.82 5.41 56.87
N GLU A 321 24.75 6.75 56.83
CA GLU A 321 23.72 7.54 57.50
C GLU A 321 22.30 7.19 56.99
N LEU A 322 22.14 6.94 55.69
CA LEU A 322 20.89 6.52 55.07
C LEU A 322 20.56 5.05 55.38
N GLU A 323 21.52 4.13 55.15
CA GLU A 323 21.35 2.69 55.30
C GLU A 323 20.95 2.28 56.72
N ARG A 324 21.65 2.81 57.72
CA ARG A 324 21.42 2.46 59.14
C ARG A 324 20.02 2.89 59.58
N THR A 325 19.58 4.06 59.14
CA THR A 325 18.25 4.60 59.43
C THR A 325 17.16 3.82 58.71
N ASN A 326 17.37 3.49 57.42
CA ASN A 326 16.47 2.60 56.67
C ASN A 326 16.33 1.24 57.36
N THR A 327 17.43 0.63 57.77
CA THR A 327 17.44 -0.67 58.46
C THR A 327 16.74 -0.60 59.82
N ALA A 328 17.01 0.45 60.62
CA ALA A 328 16.35 0.65 61.90
C ALA A 328 14.83 0.82 61.76
N ILE A 329 14.36 1.58 60.77
CA ILE A 329 12.93 1.76 60.49
C ILE A 329 12.31 0.46 59.95
N LYS A 330 12.96 -0.19 58.96
CA LYS A 330 12.48 -1.42 58.31
C LYS A 330 12.32 -2.57 59.29
N ASN A 331 13.21 -2.69 60.27
CA ASN A 331 13.11 -3.70 61.35
C ASN A 331 11.87 -3.51 62.24
N ILE A 332 11.27 -2.32 62.27
CA ILE A 332 10.03 -2.02 63.02
C ILE A 332 8.80 -2.22 62.14
N ILE A 333 8.77 -1.58 60.97
CA ILE A 333 7.56 -1.50 60.13
C ILE A 333 7.47 -2.57 59.04
N GLN A 334 8.51 -3.40 58.89
CA GLN A 334 8.60 -4.51 57.93
C GLN A 334 8.37 -4.08 56.46
N ARG A 335 8.68 -2.82 56.14
CA ARG A 335 8.52 -2.20 54.82
C ARG A 335 9.65 -1.21 54.56
N ASP A 336 10.00 -1.09 53.29
CA ASP A 336 10.85 -0.01 52.80
C ASP A 336 10.08 1.31 52.80
N ILE A 337 10.77 2.39 53.16
CA ILE A 337 10.23 3.75 53.17
C ILE A 337 10.52 4.47 51.86
N LYS A 338 9.67 5.43 51.52
CA LYS A 338 9.69 6.13 50.23
C LYS A 338 10.35 7.50 50.29
N TRP A 339 10.26 8.19 51.43
CA TRP A 339 10.69 9.58 51.54
C TRP A 339 11.95 9.72 52.37
N PHE A 340 12.83 10.59 51.91
CA PHE A 340 13.98 11.09 52.64
C PHE A 340 13.87 12.61 52.74
N ARG A 341 14.29 13.17 53.87
CA ARG A 341 14.47 14.60 54.02
C ARG A 341 15.87 14.87 54.57
N PRO A 342 16.72 15.64 53.89
CA PRO A 342 18.05 15.95 54.39
C PRO A 342 18.00 16.86 55.63
N PRO A 343 18.82 16.58 56.67
CA PRO A 343 19.07 17.53 57.75
C PRO A 343 19.43 18.91 57.22
N TYR A 344 18.90 19.96 57.86
CA TYR A 344 19.06 21.36 57.42
C TYR A 344 18.59 21.65 55.98
N GLY A 345 17.82 20.75 55.34
CA GLY A 345 17.47 20.83 53.91
C GLY A 345 18.64 20.59 52.95
N CYS A 346 19.85 20.35 53.46
CA CYS A 346 21.10 20.39 52.70
C CYS A 346 21.36 19.09 51.93
N HIS A 347 21.41 19.17 50.59
CA HIS A 347 21.74 18.05 49.71
C HIS A 347 22.56 18.52 48.50
N ASP A 348 23.27 17.59 47.89
CA ASP A 348 24.02 17.74 46.65
C ASP A 348 23.74 16.52 45.73
N GLU A 349 24.42 16.44 44.58
CA GLU A 349 24.25 15.32 43.65
C GLU A 349 24.63 13.95 44.24
N ASN A 350 25.60 13.88 45.16
CA ASN A 350 26.01 12.64 45.83
C ASN A 350 24.95 12.18 46.84
N VAL A 351 24.41 13.12 47.64
CA VAL A 351 23.30 12.85 48.56
C VAL A 351 22.10 12.32 47.77
N LEU A 352 21.72 12.98 46.67
CA LEU A 352 20.59 12.52 45.84
C LEU A 352 20.87 11.17 45.16
N LYS A 353 22.09 10.92 44.67
CA LYS A 353 22.53 9.62 44.14
C LYS A 353 22.36 8.51 45.19
N ASN A 354 22.82 8.72 46.42
CA ASN A 354 22.72 7.73 47.50
C ASN A 354 21.27 7.49 47.93
N VAL A 355 20.45 8.53 48.00
CA VAL A 355 18.99 8.41 48.25
C VAL A 355 18.30 7.57 47.17
N ASN A 356 18.67 7.75 45.89
CA ASN A 356 18.14 6.97 44.78
C ASN A 356 18.57 5.48 44.81
N LEU A 357 19.75 5.14 45.34
CA LEU A 357 20.18 3.74 45.51
C LEU A 357 19.25 2.96 46.45
N PHE A 358 18.65 3.63 47.43
CA PHE A 358 17.63 3.07 48.32
C PHE A 358 16.19 3.19 47.77
N ASN A 359 16.02 3.60 46.50
CA ASN A 359 14.71 3.83 45.87
C ASN A 359 13.81 4.83 46.66
N MET A 360 14.44 5.77 47.36
CA MET A 360 13.77 6.86 48.08
C MET A 360 13.74 8.16 47.26
N TYR A 361 12.87 9.09 47.64
CA TYR A 361 12.75 10.42 47.07
C TYR A 361 13.10 11.48 48.12
N SER A 362 14.03 12.39 47.79
CA SER A 362 14.35 13.55 48.63
C SER A 362 13.22 14.61 48.56
N ILE A 363 12.76 15.12 49.69
CA ILE A 363 11.66 16.10 49.74
C ILE A 363 11.80 17.12 50.88
N LEU A 364 11.68 18.40 50.53
CA LEU A 364 11.75 19.53 51.45
C LEU A 364 10.34 20.00 51.87
N TRP A 365 10.24 21.23 52.38
CA TRP A 365 9.01 21.92 52.75
C TRP A 365 8.83 23.19 51.91
N THR A 366 7.60 23.71 51.86
CA THR A 366 7.29 25.01 51.25
C THR A 366 6.85 26.04 52.29
N VAL A 367 6.50 25.60 53.51
CA VAL A 367 6.18 26.44 54.66
C VAL A 367 7.00 25.94 55.85
N ASP A 368 7.88 26.79 56.36
CA ASP A 368 8.63 26.54 57.60
C ASP A 368 7.87 27.15 58.77
N SER A 369 7.55 26.34 59.78
CA SER A 369 6.92 26.86 61.00
C SER A 369 7.93 27.56 61.92
N LEU A 370 9.23 27.30 61.77
CA LEU A 370 10.31 27.79 62.64
C LEU A 370 10.00 27.56 64.15
N ASP A 371 9.22 26.52 64.46
CA ASP A 371 8.88 26.12 65.84
C ASP A 371 10.12 25.87 66.70
N TRP A 372 11.21 25.46 66.06
CA TRP A 372 12.52 25.25 66.69
C TRP A 372 13.12 26.47 67.39
N LYS A 373 12.63 27.69 67.09
CA LYS A 373 13.00 28.94 67.78
C LYS A 373 12.39 29.07 69.18
N ASN A 374 11.45 28.20 69.56
CA ASN A 374 10.69 28.26 70.81
C ASN A 374 9.88 29.58 70.98
N ASP A 375 9.43 30.17 69.87
CA ASP A 375 8.47 31.29 69.89
C ASP A 375 7.13 30.87 70.52
N LYS A 376 6.36 31.86 71.00
CA LYS A 376 4.99 31.66 71.51
C LYS A 376 4.08 30.98 70.47
N PRO A 377 3.13 30.11 70.88
CA PRO A 377 2.21 29.41 69.97
C PRO A 377 1.45 30.33 69.00
N GLU A 378 1.10 31.55 69.42
CA GLU A 378 0.40 32.53 68.58
C GLU A 378 1.23 32.93 67.35
N ILE A 379 2.53 33.19 67.54
CA ILE A 379 3.47 33.56 66.47
C ILE A 379 3.64 32.39 65.50
N LEU A 380 3.68 31.16 66.04
CA LEU A 380 3.77 29.93 65.27
C LEU A 380 2.53 29.72 64.39
N ILE A 381 1.33 29.95 64.94
CA ILE A 381 0.06 29.89 64.20
C ILE A 381 0.04 30.95 63.09
N GLU A 382 0.36 32.22 63.40
CA GLU A 382 0.35 33.31 62.43
C GLU A 382 1.30 33.05 61.25
N ARG A 383 2.52 32.58 61.54
CA ARG A 383 3.53 32.25 60.54
C ARG A 383 3.09 31.14 59.59
N VAL A 384 2.52 30.05 60.12
CA VAL A 384 2.05 28.94 59.28
C VAL A 384 0.82 29.36 58.46
N ILE A 385 -0.15 30.05 59.05
CA ILE A 385 -1.40 30.42 58.37
C ILE A 385 -1.20 31.55 57.34
N SER A 386 -0.26 32.47 57.55
CA SER A 386 0.06 33.52 56.57
C SER A 386 0.83 32.99 55.35
N ALA A 387 1.62 31.92 55.51
CA ALA A 387 2.41 31.32 54.44
C ALA A 387 1.69 30.18 53.67
N VAL A 388 0.60 29.62 54.19
CA VAL A 388 -0.01 28.42 53.61
C VAL A 388 -0.69 28.66 52.24
N HIS A 389 -0.41 27.77 51.30
CA HIS A 389 -1.00 27.74 49.96
C HIS A 389 -1.51 26.34 49.59
N ASN A 390 -2.28 26.21 48.51
CA ASN A 390 -2.71 24.89 48.03
C ASN A 390 -1.50 24.05 47.60
N GLY A 391 -1.43 22.80 48.05
CA GLY A 391 -0.28 21.93 47.89
C GLY A 391 0.92 22.26 48.78
N ALA A 392 0.77 23.08 49.84
CA ALA A 392 1.88 23.36 50.75
C ALA A 392 2.35 22.10 51.51
N ILE A 393 3.66 22.01 51.74
CA ILE A 393 4.29 21.05 52.65
C ILE A 393 4.77 21.84 53.86
N ILE A 394 4.21 21.58 55.02
CA ILE A 394 4.44 22.34 56.26
C ILE A 394 5.42 21.57 57.15
N LEU A 395 6.53 22.19 57.55
CA LEU A 395 7.53 21.62 58.46
C LEU A 395 7.25 22.01 59.91
N PHE A 396 7.26 21.01 60.79
CA PHE A 396 7.36 21.11 62.25
C PHE A 396 8.45 20.15 62.75
N HIS A 397 8.78 20.19 64.04
CA HIS A 397 9.70 19.27 64.69
C HIS A 397 8.99 18.59 65.88
N ASP A 398 9.20 17.28 66.07
CA ASP A 398 8.50 16.49 67.10
C ASP A 398 9.35 16.17 68.35
N HIS A 399 10.50 16.82 68.50
CA HIS A 399 11.42 16.62 69.63
C HIS A 399 10.80 17.02 70.99
N ASP A 400 11.29 16.43 72.09
CA ASP A 400 10.75 16.67 73.45
C ASP A 400 10.95 18.13 73.95
N SER A 401 11.72 18.95 73.24
CA SER A 401 11.89 20.40 73.50
C SER A 401 10.89 21.31 72.78
N ARG A 402 9.83 20.77 72.15
CA ARG A 402 8.89 21.50 71.26
C ARG A 402 7.47 21.60 71.83
N SER A 403 7.31 22.15 73.03
CA SER A 403 5.99 22.34 73.66
C SER A 403 5.10 23.31 72.88
N ASN A 404 5.69 24.35 72.29
CA ASN A 404 4.98 25.33 71.44
C ASN A 404 4.34 24.68 70.21
N THR A 405 4.97 23.67 69.60
CA THR A 405 4.39 22.89 68.49
C THR A 405 3.13 22.14 68.95
N VAL A 406 3.19 21.47 70.10
CA VAL A 406 2.06 20.72 70.68
C VAL A 406 0.88 21.65 71.00
N GLU A 407 1.15 22.85 71.54
CA GLU A 407 0.13 23.85 71.88
C GLU A 407 -0.49 24.51 70.63
N ALA A 408 0.30 24.79 69.60
CA ALA A 408 -0.17 25.44 68.37
C ALA A 408 -0.93 24.50 67.42
N LEU A 409 -0.48 23.25 67.30
CA LEU A 409 -0.93 22.30 66.26
C LEU A 409 -2.46 22.11 66.18
N PRO A 410 -3.23 21.96 67.29
CA PRO A 410 -4.69 21.85 67.23
C PRO A 410 -5.37 23.06 66.57
N ARG A 411 -4.88 24.28 66.87
CA ARG A 411 -5.42 25.53 66.33
C ARG A 411 -5.06 25.65 64.85
N ILE A 412 -3.83 25.30 64.45
CA ILE A 412 -3.38 25.26 63.06
C ILE A 412 -4.26 24.31 62.23
N ILE A 413 -4.41 23.05 62.66
CA ILE A 413 -5.23 22.05 61.95
C ILE A 413 -6.69 22.53 61.80
N THR A 414 -7.25 23.10 62.86
CA THR A 414 -8.62 23.65 62.84
C THR A 414 -8.79 24.78 61.82
N ILE A 415 -7.84 25.72 61.77
CA ILE A 415 -7.88 26.85 60.80
C ILE A 415 -7.70 26.34 59.37
N LEU A 416 -6.81 25.38 59.14
CA LEU A 416 -6.58 24.78 57.82
C LEU A 416 -7.83 24.06 57.30
N LYS A 417 -8.45 23.20 58.14
CA LYS A 417 -9.70 22.50 57.77
C LYS A 417 -10.86 23.48 57.53
N LYS A 418 -11.04 24.51 58.38
CA LYS A 418 -12.04 25.58 58.14
C LYS A 418 -11.78 26.39 56.86
N SER A 419 -10.52 26.52 56.45
CA SER A 419 -10.13 27.17 55.18
C SER A 419 -10.30 26.27 53.95
N GLY A 420 -10.83 25.05 54.14
CA GLY A 420 -11.13 24.05 53.10
C GLY A 420 -9.98 23.09 52.78
N TYR A 421 -8.85 23.13 53.49
CA TYR A 421 -7.72 22.25 53.23
C TYR A 421 -7.94 20.83 53.80
N LYS A 422 -7.78 19.81 52.96
CA LYS A 422 -7.58 18.42 53.37
C LYS A 422 -6.12 18.21 53.79
N LEU A 423 -5.89 17.62 54.95
CA LEU A 423 -4.56 17.26 55.43
C LEU A 423 -4.22 15.86 54.90
N VAL A 424 -3.09 15.72 54.23
CA VAL A 424 -2.69 14.51 53.51
C VAL A 424 -1.25 14.10 53.85
N THR A 425 -0.92 12.83 53.65
CA THR A 425 0.48 12.33 53.62
C THR A 425 1.21 12.80 52.36
N LEU A 426 2.54 12.69 52.32
CA LEU A 426 3.33 13.05 51.13
C LEU A 426 3.05 12.13 49.94
N SER A 427 2.76 10.85 50.16
CA SER A 427 2.32 9.95 49.07
C SER A 427 0.95 10.31 48.46
N GLU A 428 0.01 10.79 49.27
CA GLU A 428 -1.28 11.29 48.77
C GLU A 428 -1.14 12.64 48.06
N TRP A 429 -0.25 13.50 48.56
CA TRP A 429 0.13 14.78 47.94
C TRP A 429 0.71 14.56 46.53
N GLU A 430 1.67 13.65 46.37
CA GLU A 430 2.31 13.35 45.07
C GLU A 430 1.28 12.92 44.02
N LYS A 431 0.35 12.02 44.40
CA LYS A 431 -0.72 11.53 43.52
C LYS A 431 -1.56 12.69 42.98
N LYS A 432 -1.99 13.61 43.84
CA LYS A 432 -2.81 14.78 43.47
C LYS A 432 -2.09 15.75 42.53
N ILE A 433 -0.78 15.93 42.70
CA ILE A 433 0.02 16.81 41.82
C ILE A 433 0.21 16.19 40.43
N ARG A 434 0.57 14.90 40.36
CA ARG A 434 0.84 14.19 39.10
C ARG A 434 -0.37 14.14 38.17
N ASP A 435 -1.56 13.89 38.72
CA ASP A 435 -2.78 13.83 37.91
C ASP A 435 -3.14 15.21 37.32
N ARG A 436 -2.89 16.32 38.03
CA ARG A 436 -3.15 17.68 37.52
C ARG A 436 -2.33 18.02 36.27
N GLN A 437 -1.03 17.72 36.25
CA GLN A 437 -0.15 18.01 35.10
C GLN A 437 -0.61 17.28 33.83
N LYS A 438 -1.10 16.05 33.96
CA LYS A 438 -1.65 15.26 32.84
C LYS A 438 -2.84 15.95 32.18
N TYR A 439 -3.78 16.49 32.97
CA TYR A 439 -4.98 17.15 32.45
C TYR A 439 -4.71 18.55 31.87
N GLU A 440 -3.70 19.26 32.36
CA GLU A 440 -3.32 20.58 31.83
C GLU A 440 -2.68 20.49 30.43
N ILE A 441 -1.82 19.48 30.21
CA ILE A 441 -1.27 19.17 28.88
C ILE A 441 -2.38 18.81 27.90
N LEU A 442 -3.31 17.92 28.30
CA LEU A 442 -4.49 17.55 27.51
C LEU A 442 -5.39 18.75 27.17
N SER A 443 -5.49 19.75 28.05
CA SER A 443 -6.28 20.95 27.81
C SER A 443 -5.65 21.87 26.75
N ASN A 444 -4.32 22.00 26.73
CA ASN A 444 -3.64 22.89 25.80
C ASN A 444 -3.53 22.29 24.39
N SER A 445 -3.36 20.97 24.26
CA SER A 445 -3.38 20.28 22.96
C SER A 445 -4.74 20.33 22.25
N ASN A 446 -5.83 20.63 22.98
CA ASN A 446 -7.19 20.62 22.45
C ASN A 446 -7.68 21.97 21.88
N ARG A 447 -6.87 23.04 21.91
CA ARG A 447 -7.30 24.39 21.45
C ARG A 447 -7.09 24.69 19.98
N THR A 448 -6.21 23.97 19.28
CA THR A 448 -5.89 24.26 17.87
C THR A 448 -6.35 23.13 16.96
N ARG A 449 -7.20 23.45 15.99
CA ARG A 449 -7.67 22.55 14.94
C ARG A 449 -7.01 22.94 13.62
N VAL A 450 -6.42 21.96 12.93
CA VAL A 450 -6.00 22.11 11.53
C VAL A 450 -7.05 21.42 10.65
N ALA A 451 -7.50 22.10 9.59
CA ALA A 451 -8.27 21.49 8.52
C ALA A 451 -7.59 21.73 7.16
N THR A 452 -7.78 20.78 6.25
CA THR A 452 -7.23 20.85 4.89
C THR A 452 -8.30 21.36 3.94
N ILE A 453 -7.96 22.35 3.11
CA ILE A 453 -8.83 22.84 2.04
C ILE A 453 -8.44 22.11 0.76
N MET A 454 -9.34 21.31 0.19
CA MET A 454 -9.07 20.59 -1.05
C MET A 454 -9.14 21.54 -2.25
N PRO A 455 -8.21 21.44 -3.22
CA PRO A 455 -8.24 22.23 -4.45
C PRO A 455 -9.34 21.74 -5.40
N GLN A 456 -9.67 22.54 -6.41
CA GLN A 456 -10.39 22.04 -7.58
C GLN A 456 -9.45 21.18 -8.42
N ARG A 457 -9.95 20.03 -8.88
CA ARG A 457 -9.23 19.16 -9.80
C ARG A 457 -9.33 19.72 -11.23
N GLY A 458 -8.23 19.91 -11.94
CA GLY A 458 -8.21 20.43 -13.31
C GLY A 458 -9.18 19.69 -14.24
N LYS A 459 -9.75 20.39 -15.22
CA LYS A 459 -10.69 19.82 -16.19
C LYS A 459 -9.96 18.95 -17.21
N ILE A 460 -10.68 18.00 -17.81
CA ILE A 460 -10.21 17.31 -19.02
C ILE A 460 -11.11 17.76 -20.17
N LEU A 461 -10.50 18.26 -21.25
CA LEU A 461 -11.17 18.85 -22.40
C LEU A 461 -10.90 18.02 -23.67
N ASP A 462 -11.86 18.03 -24.60
CA ASP A 462 -11.70 17.46 -25.95
C ASP A 462 -10.94 18.42 -26.88
N ARG A 463 -10.69 18.00 -28.13
CA ARG A 463 -9.92 18.80 -29.09
C ARG A 463 -10.52 20.16 -29.42
N ASN A 464 -11.83 20.31 -29.23
CA ASN A 464 -12.63 21.50 -29.49
C ASN A 464 -12.89 22.32 -28.21
N GLY A 465 -12.30 21.92 -27.07
CA GLY A 465 -12.50 22.55 -25.76
C GLY A 465 -13.77 22.07 -25.02
N ILE A 466 -14.44 21.01 -25.50
CA ILE A 466 -15.65 20.48 -24.85
C ILE A 466 -15.25 19.74 -23.58
N GLU A 467 -15.95 20.02 -22.49
CA GLU A 467 -15.66 19.48 -21.16
C GLU A 467 -15.97 17.96 -21.05
N LEU A 468 -14.93 17.14 -20.96
CA LEU A 468 -15.01 15.67 -20.83
C LEU A 468 -15.01 15.18 -19.38
N ALA A 469 -14.29 15.87 -18.49
CA ALA A 469 -14.31 15.64 -17.05
C ALA A 469 -14.21 16.98 -16.30
N VAL A 470 -15.12 17.21 -15.36
CA VAL A 470 -15.30 18.46 -14.61
C VAL A 470 -15.58 18.20 -13.15
N ASN A 471 -15.65 19.27 -12.36
CA ASN A 471 -16.11 19.19 -10.98
C ASN A 471 -17.53 19.73 -10.87
N LYS A 472 -18.37 19.06 -10.10
CA LYS A 472 -19.64 19.60 -9.59
C LYS A 472 -19.49 19.87 -8.10
N ILE A 473 -20.14 20.93 -7.62
CA ILE A 473 -20.30 21.14 -6.18
C ILE A 473 -21.23 20.04 -5.66
N SER A 474 -20.87 19.44 -4.54
CA SER A 474 -21.70 18.49 -3.79
C SER A 474 -21.60 18.85 -2.32
N TYR A 475 -22.61 18.47 -1.55
CA TYR A 475 -22.77 18.88 -0.16
C TYR A 475 -22.76 17.66 0.75
N VAL A 476 -22.10 17.74 1.90
CA VAL A 476 -22.07 16.68 2.92
C VAL A 476 -22.45 17.24 4.28
N ILE A 477 -23.30 16.50 5.02
CA ILE A 477 -23.65 16.83 6.40
C ILE A 477 -22.53 16.35 7.34
N VAL A 478 -22.11 17.20 8.27
CA VAL A 478 -21.05 16.94 9.25
C VAL A 478 -21.64 16.98 10.66
N PHE A 479 -22.08 15.82 11.16
CA PHE A 479 -22.63 15.72 12.52
C PHE A 479 -21.55 16.01 13.58
N ASP A 480 -21.86 16.92 14.51
CA ASP A 480 -20.96 17.36 15.59
C ASP A 480 -20.93 16.32 16.73
N GLY A 481 -20.25 15.19 16.50
CA GLY A 481 -20.14 14.11 17.49
C GLY A 481 -19.65 12.76 16.95
N GLU A 482 -18.34 12.53 17.01
CA GLU A 482 -17.63 11.22 16.93
C GLU A 482 -17.82 10.30 15.71
N LYS A 483 -18.86 10.45 14.88
CA LYS A 483 -19.02 9.73 13.60
C LYS A 483 -19.32 10.67 12.45
N THR A 484 -18.29 10.98 11.66
CA THR A 484 -18.40 11.71 10.40
C THR A 484 -19.06 10.83 9.32
N LEU A 485 -20.38 10.70 9.38
CA LEU A 485 -21.16 10.08 8.30
C LEU A 485 -21.22 11.05 7.11
N HIS A 486 -20.28 10.89 6.17
CA HIS A 486 -20.27 11.62 4.90
C HIS A 486 -21.42 11.17 3.97
N LYS A 487 -22.66 11.54 4.33
CA LYS A 487 -23.87 11.44 3.51
C LYS A 487 -23.94 12.68 2.59
N GLU A 488 -24.22 12.48 1.31
CA GLU A 488 -24.56 13.60 0.42
C GLU A 488 -25.90 14.19 0.86
N ALA A 489 -25.96 15.52 1.01
CA ALA A 489 -27.14 16.24 1.49
C ALA A 489 -28.20 16.38 0.39
N SER A 490 -29.48 16.22 0.73
CA SER A 490 -30.59 16.62 -0.16
C SER A 490 -30.68 18.15 -0.27
N GLU A 491 -31.41 18.65 -1.28
CA GLU A 491 -31.64 20.09 -1.44
C GLU A 491 -32.34 20.70 -0.20
N GLU A 492 -33.20 19.92 0.47
CA GLU A 492 -33.87 20.31 1.72
C GLU A 492 -32.87 20.37 2.89
N GLU A 493 -31.97 19.38 2.99
CA GLU A 493 -30.90 19.37 4.01
C GLU A 493 -29.89 20.51 3.80
N VAL A 494 -29.63 20.91 2.55
CA VAL A 494 -28.82 22.11 2.22
C VAL A 494 -29.57 23.39 2.62
N ALA A 495 -30.87 23.47 2.33
CA ALA A 495 -31.70 24.63 2.68
C ALA A 495 -31.89 24.82 4.20
N ALA A 496 -31.82 23.73 4.98
CA ALA A 496 -31.88 23.76 6.45
C ALA A 496 -30.64 24.41 7.11
N GLY A 497 -29.54 24.61 6.37
CA GLY A 497 -28.40 25.46 6.73
C GLY A 497 -27.42 24.91 7.78
N ASP A 498 -27.88 24.10 8.74
CA ASP A 498 -27.02 23.59 9.82
C ASP A 498 -26.14 22.41 9.37
N ASN A 499 -24.83 22.53 9.64
CA ASN A 499 -23.81 21.47 9.51
C ASN A 499 -23.50 20.96 8.08
N VAL A 500 -23.77 21.75 7.03
CA VAL A 500 -23.47 21.35 5.64
C VAL A 500 -22.12 21.90 5.15
N VAL A 501 -21.30 21.03 4.54
CA VAL A 501 -20.00 21.40 3.95
C VAL A 501 -20.01 21.09 2.45
N ALA A 502 -19.69 22.09 1.64
CA ALA A 502 -19.50 21.94 0.19
C ALA A 502 -18.13 21.29 -0.13
N PHE A 503 -18.11 20.42 -1.13
CA PHE A 503 -16.89 19.83 -1.69
C PHE A 503 -17.03 19.63 -3.20
N TYR A 504 -15.89 19.55 -3.90
CA TYR A 504 -15.86 19.26 -5.32
C TYR A 504 -15.91 17.75 -5.58
N LYS A 505 -16.95 17.29 -6.29
CA LYS A 505 -17.13 15.91 -6.76
C LYS A 505 -16.82 15.84 -8.25
N ARG A 506 -16.08 14.81 -8.69
CA ARG A 506 -15.76 14.62 -10.11
C ARG A 506 -17.02 14.23 -10.87
N HIS A 507 -17.14 14.70 -12.10
CA HIS A 507 -18.26 14.41 -12.97
C HIS A 507 -17.81 14.27 -14.42
N TYR A 508 -18.34 13.27 -15.11
CA TYR A 508 -18.02 12.95 -16.50
C TYR A 508 -19.30 13.14 -17.34
N PRO A 509 -19.47 14.28 -18.04
CA PRO A 509 -20.74 14.61 -18.72
C PRO A 509 -21.18 13.60 -19.78
N PHE A 510 -20.24 12.86 -20.37
CA PHE A 510 -20.50 11.85 -21.40
C PHE A 510 -20.43 10.40 -20.89
N GLY A 511 -20.23 10.21 -19.58
CA GLY A 511 -20.18 8.90 -18.91
C GLY A 511 -19.42 7.85 -19.72
N SER A 512 -20.12 6.77 -20.07
CA SER A 512 -19.53 5.58 -20.70
C SER A 512 -18.84 5.82 -22.05
N ILE A 513 -19.19 6.88 -22.79
CA ILE A 513 -18.69 7.14 -24.15
C ILE A 513 -17.16 7.30 -24.20
N CYS A 514 -16.55 7.93 -23.20
CA CYS A 514 -15.09 8.16 -23.15
C CYS A 514 -14.40 7.37 -22.02
N SER A 515 -15.06 6.32 -21.51
CA SER A 515 -14.75 5.76 -20.21
C SER A 515 -13.34 5.23 -20.02
N HIS A 516 -12.82 4.44 -20.97
CA HIS A 516 -11.47 3.90 -20.91
C HIS A 516 -10.37 4.90 -21.30
N VAL A 517 -10.75 6.01 -21.94
CA VAL A 517 -9.82 7.09 -22.28
C VAL A 517 -9.56 7.94 -21.05
N LEU A 518 -10.64 8.49 -20.48
CA LEU A 518 -10.57 9.34 -19.30
C LEU A 518 -10.13 8.55 -18.07
N GLY A 519 -10.63 7.31 -17.95
CA GLY A 519 -10.59 6.59 -16.68
C GLY A 519 -11.41 7.31 -15.62
N TYR A 520 -11.16 7.02 -14.34
CA TYR A 520 -11.98 7.53 -13.25
C TYR A 520 -11.17 7.87 -12.00
N THR A 521 -11.72 8.73 -11.14
CA THR A 521 -11.22 8.98 -9.79
C THR A 521 -11.93 8.09 -8.75
N LYS A 522 -11.29 7.88 -7.58
CA LYS A 522 -11.97 7.40 -6.37
C LYS A 522 -12.68 8.57 -5.65
N LYS A 523 -13.47 8.26 -4.62
CA LYS A 523 -14.07 9.25 -3.70
C LYS A 523 -13.06 10.28 -3.15
N GLN A 524 -11.78 9.92 -2.98
CA GLN A 524 -10.70 10.80 -2.55
C GLN A 524 -10.08 11.65 -3.68
N GLN A 525 -10.71 11.74 -4.85
CA GLN A 525 -10.26 12.51 -6.02
C GLN A 525 -8.92 12.08 -6.64
N THR A 526 -8.39 10.91 -6.26
CA THR A 526 -7.22 10.27 -6.88
C THR A 526 -7.61 9.51 -8.15
N GLY A 527 -6.91 9.77 -9.27
CA GLY A 527 -7.08 9.04 -10.53
C GLY A 527 -6.66 7.57 -10.44
N VAL A 528 -7.40 6.69 -11.14
CA VAL A 528 -7.23 5.23 -11.05
C VAL A 528 -6.83 4.59 -12.38
N SER A 529 -7.29 5.12 -13.50
CA SER A 529 -7.02 4.62 -14.85
C SER A 529 -6.99 5.78 -15.85
N GLY A 530 -6.53 5.51 -17.09
CA GLY A 530 -6.61 6.47 -18.20
C GLY A 530 -5.94 7.83 -17.92
N ILE A 531 -6.44 8.88 -18.57
CA ILE A 531 -5.93 10.26 -18.42
C ILE A 531 -6.01 10.75 -16.96
N GLU A 532 -7.05 10.39 -16.21
CA GLU A 532 -7.17 10.75 -14.78
C GLU A 532 -6.00 10.21 -13.94
N TYR A 533 -5.48 9.02 -14.25
CA TYR A 533 -4.30 8.46 -13.59
C TYR A 533 -2.99 9.05 -14.12
N ILE A 534 -2.86 9.19 -15.44
CA ILE A 534 -1.62 9.66 -16.08
C ILE A 534 -1.30 11.10 -15.66
N HIS A 535 -2.31 11.94 -15.57
CA HIS A 535 -2.18 13.34 -15.20
C HIS A 535 -2.61 13.62 -13.76
N ASP A 536 -2.66 12.61 -12.87
CA ASP A 536 -3.13 12.82 -11.50
C ASP A 536 -2.34 13.93 -10.79
N ASP A 537 -1.02 13.97 -10.97
CA ASP A 537 -0.15 15.00 -10.38
C ASP A 537 -0.44 16.42 -10.87
N VAL A 538 -0.87 16.57 -12.13
CA VAL A 538 -1.17 17.87 -12.77
C VAL A 538 -2.61 18.30 -12.47
N LEU A 539 -3.54 17.34 -12.53
CA LEU A 539 -4.97 17.53 -12.31
C LEU A 539 -5.31 17.76 -10.84
N LYS A 540 -4.63 17.12 -9.88
CA LYS A 540 -5.06 17.13 -8.47
C LYS A 540 -4.86 18.44 -7.71
N GLY A 541 -4.04 19.37 -8.22
CA GLY A 541 -3.69 20.63 -7.52
C GLY A 541 -2.91 20.41 -6.21
N THR A 542 -2.76 21.47 -5.40
CA THR A 542 -2.13 21.41 -4.08
C THR A 542 -3.11 21.82 -2.97
N PRO A 543 -3.33 20.99 -1.93
CA PRO A 543 -4.22 21.34 -0.83
C PRO A 543 -3.76 22.56 -0.02
N GLY A 544 -4.73 23.41 0.31
CA GLY A 544 -4.59 24.50 1.26
C GLY A 544 -4.76 24.02 2.70
N LYS A 545 -4.55 24.93 3.65
CA LYS A 545 -4.57 24.65 5.10
C LYS A 545 -5.21 25.81 5.84
N ILE A 546 -6.18 25.52 6.69
CA ILE A 546 -6.76 26.47 7.63
C ILE A 546 -6.50 26.02 9.06
N GLU A 547 -5.96 26.91 9.88
CA GLU A 547 -5.74 26.70 11.31
C GLU A 547 -6.77 27.52 12.10
N GLN A 548 -7.44 26.88 13.05
CA GLN A 548 -8.57 27.46 13.77
C GLN A 548 -8.41 27.24 15.27
N GLU A 549 -8.67 28.26 16.07
CA GLU A 549 -8.80 28.13 17.52
C GLU A 549 -10.21 27.62 17.85
N VAL A 550 -10.31 26.55 18.65
CA VAL A 550 -11.57 25.94 19.06
C VAL A 550 -11.76 25.98 20.58
N ASN A 551 -13.01 26.14 21.02
CA ASN A 551 -13.34 26.06 22.44
C ASN A 551 -13.47 24.60 22.93
N SER A 552 -13.71 24.41 24.23
CA SER A 552 -13.90 23.08 24.85
C SER A 552 -15.10 22.29 24.31
N LYS A 553 -16.00 22.92 23.54
CA LYS A 553 -17.11 22.30 22.82
C LYS A 553 -16.82 22.15 21.31
N LYS A 554 -15.55 22.17 20.89
CA LYS A 554 -15.06 22.09 19.49
C LYS A 554 -15.56 23.18 18.53
N ARG A 555 -16.33 24.18 19.00
CA ARG A 555 -16.78 25.29 18.17
C ARG A 555 -15.61 26.20 17.83
N ILE A 556 -15.55 26.62 16.58
CA ILE A 556 -14.55 27.56 16.05
C ILE A 556 -14.76 28.91 16.75
N ILE A 557 -13.68 29.45 17.34
CA ILE A 557 -13.64 30.79 17.92
C ILE A 557 -13.16 31.79 16.86
N ARG A 558 -12.06 31.45 16.17
CA ARG A 558 -11.44 32.27 15.12
C ARG A 558 -10.49 31.46 14.26
N GLU A 559 -10.21 31.98 13.08
CA GLU A 559 -9.10 31.57 12.22
C GLU A 559 -7.76 32.12 12.79
N LEU A 560 -6.70 31.33 12.68
CA LEU A 560 -5.33 31.68 13.10
C LEU A 560 -4.41 31.88 11.88
N SER A 561 -4.54 31.01 10.88
CA SER A 561 -3.85 31.11 9.60
C SER A 561 -4.65 30.41 8.51
N ASN A 562 -4.46 30.85 7.26
CA ASN A 562 -5.13 30.29 6.10
C ASN A 562 -4.22 30.40 4.88
N THR A 563 -3.83 29.23 4.38
CA THR A 563 -3.10 29.06 3.13
C THR A 563 -4.11 28.56 2.10
N PRO A 564 -4.46 29.33 1.07
CA PRO A 564 -5.43 28.89 0.06
C PRO A 564 -4.89 27.69 -0.73
N PRO A 565 -5.77 26.81 -1.23
CA PRO A 565 -5.38 25.76 -2.17
C PRO A 565 -4.92 26.35 -3.51
N GLN A 566 -4.20 25.54 -4.30
CA GLN A 566 -3.95 25.83 -5.72
C GLN A 566 -4.68 24.78 -6.54
N ASP A 567 -5.56 25.23 -7.42
CA ASP A 567 -6.32 24.35 -8.32
C ASP A 567 -5.39 23.66 -9.32
N GLY A 568 -5.76 22.44 -9.73
CA GLY A 568 -4.99 21.68 -10.72
C GLY A 568 -5.17 22.23 -12.14
N ASN A 569 -4.19 21.97 -13.01
CA ASN A 569 -4.21 22.48 -14.38
C ASN A 569 -5.11 21.62 -15.28
N ASP A 570 -5.78 22.26 -16.24
CA ASP A 570 -6.59 21.59 -17.25
C ASP A 570 -5.72 20.82 -18.27
N VAL A 571 -6.23 19.68 -18.75
CA VAL A 571 -5.59 18.84 -19.77
C VAL A 571 -6.49 18.77 -21.01
N GLN A 572 -5.92 19.06 -22.19
CA GLN A 572 -6.65 19.02 -23.45
C GLN A 572 -6.21 17.83 -24.33
N LEU A 573 -7.19 17.04 -24.76
CA LEU A 573 -6.99 15.81 -25.55
C LEU A 573 -7.22 16.04 -27.04
N THR A 574 -6.68 15.16 -27.87
CA THR A 574 -6.92 15.10 -29.33
C THR A 574 -8.26 14.46 -29.70
N ILE A 575 -8.93 13.85 -28.72
CA ILE A 575 -10.20 13.15 -28.88
C ILE A 575 -11.29 14.13 -29.34
N ASP A 576 -12.08 13.70 -30.32
CA ASP A 576 -13.33 14.38 -30.68
C ASP A 576 -14.53 13.65 -30.05
N ILE A 577 -15.29 14.36 -29.21
CA ILE A 577 -16.43 13.74 -28.52
C ILE A 577 -17.58 13.39 -29.46
N ASN A 578 -17.76 14.10 -30.57
CA ASN A 578 -18.83 13.85 -31.53
C ASN A 578 -18.51 12.61 -32.37
N LEU A 579 -17.23 12.43 -32.75
CA LEU A 579 -16.75 11.18 -33.34
C LEU A 579 -16.92 10.00 -32.39
N GLN A 580 -16.51 10.13 -31.12
CA GLN A 580 -16.70 9.09 -30.09
C GLN A 580 -18.18 8.69 -29.95
N LYS A 581 -19.10 9.66 -29.87
CA LYS A 581 -20.56 9.41 -29.82
C LYS A 581 -21.06 8.68 -31.07
N LYS A 582 -20.64 9.11 -32.26
CA LYS A 582 -21.08 8.49 -33.52
C LYS A 582 -20.54 7.08 -33.70
N ILE A 583 -19.30 6.83 -33.26
CA ILE A 583 -18.75 5.48 -33.19
C ILE A 583 -19.56 4.62 -32.21
N ALA A 584 -19.93 5.13 -31.04
CA ALA A 584 -20.78 4.41 -30.09
C ALA A 584 -22.14 4.03 -30.70
N GLU A 585 -22.80 4.95 -31.41
CA GLU A 585 -24.04 4.71 -32.15
C GLU A 585 -23.87 3.60 -33.20
N ILE A 586 -22.80 3.64 -34.00
CA ILE A 586 -22.54 2.66 -35.06
C ILE A 586 -22.12 1.29 -34.48
N PHE A 587 -21.44 1.26 -33.34
CA PHE A 587 -20.83 0.07 -32.77
C PHE A 587 -21.68 -0.63 -31.69
N HIS A 588 -22.71 0.02 -31.14
CA HIS A 588 -23.47 -0.36 -29.93
C HIS A 588 -23.73 -1.86 -29.69
N ASN A 589 -24.07 -2.64 -30.73
CA ASN A 589 -24.36 -4.08 -30.64
C ASN A 589 -23.12 -5.00 -30.64
N HIS A 590 -21.91 -4.45 -30.55
CA HIS A 590 -20.66 -5.20 -30.69
C HIS A 590 -19.76 -5.06 -29.46
N LYS A 591 -19.09 -6.17 -29.11
CA LYS A 591 -18.00 -6.21 -28.13
C LYS A 591 -16.68 -6.05 -28.88
N GLY A 592 -15.80 -5.16 -28.45
CA GLY A 592 -14.58 -4.83 -29.20
C GLY A 592 -14.12 -3.38 -29.00
N SER A 593 -13.47 -2.82 -30.02
CA SER A 593 -12.99 -1.44 -30.00
C SER A 593 -12.87 -0.86 -31.41
N VAL A 594 -12.86 0.47 -31.47
CA VAL A 594 -12.57 1.24 -32.68
C VAL A 594 -11.53 2.30 -32.34
N THR A 595 -10.49 2.40 -33.17
CA THR A 595 -9.43 3.41 -33.02
C THR A 595 -9.28 4.18 -34.32
N VAL A 596 -9.27 5.51 -34.24
CA VAL A 596 -9.08 6.43 -35.38
C VAL A 596 -7.89 7.32 -35.12
N VAL A 597 -6.96 7.37 -36.08
CA VAL A 597 -5.72 8.15 -36.03
C VAL A 597 -5.65 9.04 -37.28
N ASP A 598 -5.36 10.32 -37.10
CA ASP A 598 -5.01 11.23 -38.20
C ASP A 598 -3.58 10.94 -38.68
N VAL A 599 -3.43 10.59 -39.95
CA VAL A 599 -2.12 10.16 -40.49
C VAL A 599 -1.18 11.33 -40.76
N ARG A 600 -1.68 12.58 -40.73
CA ARG A 600 -0.92 13.81 -41.02
C ARG A 600 -0.06 14.25 -39.82
N ASN A 601 -0.53 13.96 -38.62
CA ASN A 601 0.07 14.45 -37.37
C ASN A 601 0.13 13.39 -36.24
N GLY A 602 -0.57 12.25 -36.34
CA GLY A 602 -0.59 11.21 -35.31
C GLY A 602 -1.66 11.38 -34.22
N GLU A 603 -2.58 12.33 -34.35
CA GLU A 603 -3.64 12.56 -33.37
C GLU A 603 -4.60 11.37 -33.28
N ILE A 604 -4.81 10.83 -32.07
CA ILE A 604 -5.88 9.86 -31.81
C ILE A 604 -7.20 10.62 -31.68
N LEU A 605 -8.07 10.52 -32.68
CA LEU A 605 -9.36 11.22 -32.68
C LEU A 605 -10.44 10.43 -31.95
N ALA A 606 -10.31 9.10 -31.93
CA ALA A 606 -11.18 8.21 -31.18
C ALA A 606 -10.44 6.95 -30.72
N LEU A 607 -10.78 6.49 -29.52
CA LEU A 607 -10.27 5.30 -28.86
C LEU A 607 -11.44 4.59 -28.14
N TYR A 608 -12.49 4.28 -28.92
CA TYR A 608 -13.74 3.75 -28.42
C TYR A 608 -13.65 2.25 -28.08
N ASN A 609 -14.38 1.84 -27.05
CA ASN A 609 -14.31 0.52 -26.44
C ASN A 609 -15.72 0.06 -26.03
N SER A 610 -16.02 -1.23 -26.21
CA SER A 610 -17.31 -1.82 -25.83
C SER A 610 -17.17 -3.27 -25.33
N PRO A 611 -17.91 -3.69 -24.28
CA PRO A 611 -18.78 -2.86 -23.44
C PRO A 611 -17.98 -1.81 -22.65
N ALA A 612 -18.65 -0.71 -22.35
CA ALA A 612 -18.15 0.40 -21.56
C ALA A 612 -18.82 0.46 -20.18
N TYR A 613 -18.34 1.35 -19.32
CA TYR A 613 -18.86 1.59 -17.97
C TYR A 613 -19.00 3.09 -17.74
N ASP A 614 -19.95 3.54 -16.92
CA ASP A 614 -20.03 4.96 -16.56
C ASP A 614 -18.99 5.31 -15.48
N ASN A 615 -18.09 6.25 -15.77
CA ASN A 615 -17.05 6.73 -14.88
C ASN A 615 -17.62 7.38 -13.61
N ASN A 616 -18.82 7.96 -13.69
CA ASN A 616 -19.49 8.58 -12.54
C ASN A 616 -19.75 7.56 -11.41
N LEU A 617 -19.85 6.26 -11.71
CA LEU A 617 -20.07 5.20 -10.73
C LEU A 617 -18.97 5.11 -9.66
N PHE A 618 -17.72 5.49 -10.00
CA PHE A 618 -16.56 5.38 -9.10
C PHE A 618 -16.35 6.62 -8.21
N THR A 619 -17.10 7.69 -8.47
CA THR A 619 -17.02 8.97 -7.73
C THR A 619 -17.69 8.89 -6.35
N GLY A 620 -18.54 7.87 -6.13
CA GLY A 620 -19.23 7.59 -4.88
C GLY A 620 -18.98 6.17 -4.36
N THR A 621 -19.86 5.69 -3.48
CA THR A 621 -19.84 4.30 -3.01
C THR A 621 -20.46 3.39 -4.07
N LEU A 622 -19.69 2.44 -4.60
CA LEU A 622 -20.17 1.45 -5.56
C LEU A 622 -21.05 0.39 -4.88
N PRO A 623 -22.29 0.15 -5.33
CA PRO A 623 -23.09 -0.98 -4.88
C PRO A 623 -22.46 -2.32 -5.29
N ASN A 624 -22.62 -3.35 -4.45
CA ASN A 624 -22.06 -4.68 -4.72
C ASN A 624 -22.52 -5.29 -6.06
N ASP A 625 -23.76 -5.09 -6.46
CA ASP A 625 -24.28 -5.65 -7.72
C ASP A 625 -23.77 -4.88 -8.95
N THR A 626 -23.51 -3.57 -8.82
CA THR A 626 -22.76 -2.79 -9.81
C THR A 626 -21.32 -3.28 -9.92
N TRP A 627 -20.66 -3.57 -8.79
CA TRP A 627 -19.31 -4.15 -8.81
C TRP A 627 -19.27 -5.53 -9.47
N LYS A 628 -20.28 -6.39 -9.23
CA LYS A 628 -20.43 -7.68 -9.93
C LYS A 628 -20.62 -7.53 -11.44
N SER A 629 -21.43 -6.56 -11.90
CA SER A 629 -21.63 -6.34 -13.34
C SER A 629 -20.37 -5.82 -14.04
N LEU A 630 -19.60 -4.96 -13.35
CA LEU A 630 -18.29 -4.47 -13.79
C LEU A 630 -17.21 -5.57 -13.84
N ASN A 631 -17.29 -6.57 -12.96
CA ASN A 631 -16.43 -7.76 -12.97
C ASN A 631 -17.05 -8.97 -13.69
N SER A 632 -18.01 -8.73 -14.60
CA SER A 632 -18.62 -9.79 -15.39
C SER A 632 -17.66 -10.36 -16.45
N PRO A 633 -17.90 -11.58 -16.98
CA PRO A 633 -17.14 -12.15 -18.11
C PRO A 633 -17.17 -11.32 -19.41
N SER A 634 -18.02 -10.28 -19.47
CA SER A 634 -18.00 -9.31 -20.57
C SER A 634 -16.78 -8.37 -20.49
N LEU A 635 -16.11 -8.28 -19.34
CA LEU A 635 -14.91 -7.47 -19.08
C LEU A 635 -15.09 -5.99 -19.51
N PRO A 636 -16.05 -5.24 -18.96
CA PRO A 636 -16.28 -3.85 -19.32
C PRO A 636 -15.14 -2.92 -18.87
N LEU A 637 -14.41 -3.25 -17.79
CA LEU A 637 -13.27 -2.45 -17.32
C LEU A 637 -12.04 -2.49 -18.25
N VAL A 638 -11.95 -3.49 -19.14
CA VAL A 638 -10.80 -3.68 -20.02
C VAL A 638 -10.82 -2.69 -21.18
N ASN A 639 -9.79 -1.82 -21.25
CA ASN A 639 -9.51 -0.97 -22.41
C ASN A 639 -9.01 -1.83 -23.58
N ARG A 640 -9.94 -2.36 -24.38
CA ARG A 640 -9.64 -3.25 -25.50
C ARG A 640 -8.71 -2.63 -26.53
N ALA A 641 -8.84 -1.34 -26.80
CA ALA A 641 -8.00 -0.64 -27.77
C ALA A 641 -6.50 -0.67 -27.40
N LEU A 642 -6.18 -0.62 -26.10
CA LEU A 642 -4.81 -0.58 -25.58
C LEU A 642 -4.31 -1.92 -25.03
N SER A 643 -5.15 -2.72 -24.38
CA SER A 643 -4.71 -3.90 -23.60
C SER A 643 -5.13 -5.25 -24.18
N TYR A 644 -6.14 -5.31 -25.05
CA TYR A 644 -6.61 -6.59 -25.60
C TYR A 644 -5.73 -7.04 -26.75
N GLN A 645 -4.86 -8.01 -26.46
CA GLN A 645 -3.96 -8.62 -27.42
C GLN A 645 -4.67 -9.71 -28.23
N THR A 646 -4.67 -9.59 -29.56
CA THR A 646 -5.29 -10.56 -30.47
C THR A 646 -4.34 -10.92 -31.63
N PRO A 647 -4.36 -12.15 -32.18
CA PRO A 647 -3.65 -12.44 -33.41
C PRO A 647 -4.20 -11.59 -34.55
N LEU A 648 -3.32 -11.09 -35.42
CA LEU A 648 -3.69 -10.15 -36.49
C LEU A 648 -4.43 -10.87 -37.64
N GLY A 649 -4.24 -12.19 -37.75
CA GLY A 649 -4.73 -13.00 -38.84
C GLY A 649 -4.35 -12.41 -40.20
N SER A 650 -5.29 -12.44 -41.14
CA SER A 650 -5.06 -11.99 -42.52
C SER A 650 -4.70 -10.51 -42.70
N VAL A 651 -4.73 -9.67 -41.65
CA VAL A 651 -4.14 -8.32 -41.70
C VAL A 651 -2.63 -8.41 -41.91
N PHE A 652 -1.94 -9.28 -41.18
CA PHE A 652 -0.46 -9.38 -41.17
C PHE A 652 0.16 -9.77 -42.52
N LYS A 653 -0.63 -10.33 -43.43
CA LYS A 653 -0.21 -10.68 -44.80
C LYS A 653 0.43 -9.50 -45.56
N ILE A 654 0.03 -8.27 -45.27
CA ILE A 654 0.63 -7.07 -45.91
C ILE A 654 2.09 -6.87 -45.50
N ILE A 655 2.44 -7.16 -44.24
CA ILE A 655 3.84 -7.13 -43.74
C ILE A 655 4.66 -8.26 -44.36
N VAL A 656 4.08 -9.47 -44.40
CA VAL A 656 4.73 -10.65 -44.98
C VAL A 656 4.98 -10.47 -46.48
N ALA A 657 4.08 -9.79 -47.20
CA ALA A 657 4.27 -9.40 -48.60
C ALA A 657 5.44 -8.42 -48.77
N LEU A 658 5.52 -7.36 -47.95
CA LEU A 658 6.62 -6.39 -48.01
C LEU A 658 7.97 -7.04 -47.69
N ALA A 659 8.04 -7.91 -46.67
CA ALA A 659 9.25 -8.67 -46.35
C ALA A 659 9.65 -9.62 -47.49
N ALA A 660 8.69 -10.31 -48.10
CA ALA A 660 8.97 -11.22 -49.23
C ALA A 660 9.45 -10.48 -50.50
N LEU A 661 8.93 -9.27 -50.75
CA LEU A 661 9.40 -8.39 -51.83
C LEU A 661 10.79 -7.83 -51.52
N LYS A 662 11.06 -7.38 -50.28
CA LYS A 662 12.37 -6.91 -49.82
C LYS A 662 13.44 -7.98 -50.02
N ASP A 663 13.15 -9.21 -49.63
CA ASP A 663 14.07 -10.35 -49.69
C ASP A 663 14.16 -11.01 -51.08
N GLY A 664 13.45 -10.48 -52.11
CA GLY A 664 13.45 -11.03 -53.47
C GLY A 664 12.83 -12.44 -53.61
N ILE A 665 12.01 -12.85 -52.64
CA ILE A 665 11.43 -14.20 -52.55
C ILE A 665 10.29 -14.43 -53.56
N ILE A 666 9.64 -13.33 -53.94
CA ILE A 666 8.55 -13.26 -54.92
C ILE A 666 8.71 -12.02 -55.82
N THR A 667 8.12 -12.07 -57.02
CA THR A 667 7.83 -10.87 -57.82
C THR A 667 6.33 -10.55 -57.80
N PRO A 668 5.90 -9.30 -58.06
CA PRO A 668 4.47 -8.94 -58.06
C PRO A 668 3.64 -9.75 -59.07
N GLN A 669 4.26 -10.16 -60.18
CA GLN A 669 3.64 -10.94 -61.26
C GLN A 669 3.67 -12.46 -61.01
N GLU A 670 4.47 -12.96 -60.06
CA GLU A 670 4.57 -14.39 -59.76
C GLU A 670 3.22 -14.92 -59.25
N LYS A 671 2.69 -15.96 -59.93
CA LYS A 671 1.40 -16.57 -59.62
C LYS A 671 1.54 -17.94 -59.00
N PHE A 672 0.84 -18.19 -57.89
CA PHE A 672 0.75 -19.52 -57.27
C PHE A 672 -0.66 -20.12 -57.41
N LEU A 673 -0.72 -21.44 -57.60
CA LEU A 673 -1.97 -22.19 -57.76
C LEU A 673 -2.58 -22.55 -56.40
N CYS A 674 -3.68 -21.88 -56.05
CA CYS A 674 -4.46 -22.17 -54.86
C CYS A 674 -5.51 -23.26 -55.13
N LYS A 675 -5.22 -24.53 -54.78
CA LYS A 675 -6.17 -25.67 -54.76
C LYS A 675 -6.99 -25.76 -53.45
N GLY A 676 -7.19 -24.64 -52.77
CA GLY A 676 -7.87 -24.56 -51.47
C GLY A 676 -7.12 -25.16 -50.27
N HIS A 677 -5.98 -25.83 -50.49
CA HIS A 677 -5.12 -26.39 -49.45
C HIS A 677 -3.68 -26.59 -49.95
N MET A 678 -2.75 -26.78 -49.03
CA MET A 678 -1.35 -27.14 -49.28
C MET A 678 -0.91 -28.20 -48.27
N GLN A 679 -0.21 -29.24 -48.74
CA GLN A 679 0.43 -30.22 -47.87
C GLN A 679 1.81 -29.70 -47.46
N ILE A 680 2.09 -29.63 -46.16
CA ILE A 680 3.38 -29.19 -45.62
C ILE A 680 3.80 -30.18 -44.53
N GLY A 681 4.83 -30.98 -44.84
CA GLY A 681 5.15 -32.18 -44.08
C GLY A 681 3.91 -33.09 -43.97
N ASN A 682 3.62 -33.55 -42.75
CA ASN A 682 2.51 -34.46 -42.48
C ASN A 682 1.16 -33.73 -42.25
N ARG A 683 1.07 -32.41 -42.46
CA ARG A 683 -0.14 -31.61 -42.17
C ARG A 683 -0.69 -30.91 -43.42
N LYS A 684 -2.03 -30.96 -43.56
CA LYS A 684 -2.79 -30.27 -44.61
C LYS A 684 -3.23 -28.89 -44.11
N PHE A 685 -2.53 -27.84 -44.56
CA PHE A 685 -2.89 -26.45 -44.29
C PHE A 685 -3.98 -25.99 -45.27
N ARG A 686 -5.02 -25.34 -44.76
CA ARG A 686 -6.23 -25.00 -45.53
C ARG A 686 -6.28 -23.51 -45.91
N CYS A 687 -6.88 -23.23 -47.06
CA CYS A 687 -7.32 -21.88 -47.41
C CYS A 687 -8.75 -21.66 -46.91
N TRP A 688 -9.13 -20.40 -46.65
CA TRP A 688 -10.49 -20.05 -46.29
C TRP A 688 -11.51 -20.42 -47.39
N LYS A 689 -11.12 -20.29 -48.66
CA LYS A 689 -11.88 -20.76 -49.82
C LYS A 689 -11.52 -22.21 -50.15
N SER A 690 -12.39 -23.15 -49.79
CA SER A 690 -12.20 -24.60 -49.97
C SER A 690 -12.04 -25.02 -51.43
N ALA A 691 -12.81 -24.41 -52.35
CA ALA A 691 -12.69 -24.60 -53.79
C ALA A 691 -11.39 -24.02 -54.40
N GLY A 692 -10.63 -23.25 -53.63
CA GLY A 692 -9.43 -22.57 -54.09
C GLY A 692 -9.69 -21.25 -54.84
N HIS A 693 -8.58 -20.56 -55.14
CA HIS A 693 -8.57 -19.27 -55.84
C HIS A 693 -8.07 -19.37 -57.29
N GLY A 694 -7.69 -20.56 -57.76
CA GLY A 694 -6.98 -20.70 -59.04
C GLY A 694 -5.55 -20.16 -58.95
N TYR A 695 -5.00 -19.70 -60.07
CA TYR A 695 -3.73 -18.98 -60.09
C TYR A 695 -3.93 -17.54 -59.62
N VAL A 696 -3.20 -17.14 -58.57
CA VAL A 696 -3.25 -15.78 -58.02
C VAL A 696 -1.86 -15.16 -57.96
N SER A 697 -1.74 -13.93 -58.45
CA SER A 697 -0.62 -13.01 -58.25
C SER A 697 -0.60 -12.42 -56.83
N LEU A 698 0.43 -11.65 -56.48
CA LEU A 698 0.51 -10.99 -55.17
C LEU A 698 -0.70 -10.08 -54.90
N ASN A 699 -1.09 -9.26 -55.88
CA ASN A 699 -2.21 -8.33 -55.77
C ASN A 699 -3.52 -9.09 -55.52
N GLU A 700 -3.80 -10.10 -56.35
CA GLU A 700 -4.97 -10.97 -56.22
C GLU A 700 -4.97 -11.72 -54.88
N ALA A 701 -3.81 -12.16 -54.40
CA ALA A 701 -3.66 -12.91 -53.16
C ALA A 701 -3.89 -12.05 -51.90
N ILE A 702 -3.50 -10.78 -51.90
CA ILE A 702 -3.83 -9.84 -50.82
C ILE A 702 -5.31 -9.48 -50.87
N ALA A 703 -5.84 -9.10 -52.05
CA ALA A 703 -7.23 -8.68 -52.23
C ALA A 703 -8.24 -9.77 -51.85
N SER A 704 -8.04 -11.00 -52.36
CA SER A 704 -8.83 -12.19 -52.02
C SER A 704 -8.38 -12.88 -50.72
N SER A 705 -7.32 -12.39 -50.07
CA SER A 705 -6.77 -12.93 -48.82
C SER A 705 -6.38 -14.42 -48.90
N CYS A 706 -5.87 -14.88 -50.04
CA CYS A 706 -5.52 -16.29 -50.31
C CYS A 706 -4.39 -16.80 -49.38
N ASN A 707 -4.70 -17.75 -48.47
CA ASN A 707 -3.68 -18.31 -47.57
C ASN A 707 -2.57 -19.06 -48.30
N ILE A 708 -2.87 -19.76 -49.40
CA ILE A 708 -1.91 -20.65 -50.07
C ILE A 708 -0.72 -19.85 -50.63
N TYR A 709 -0.95 -18.66 -51.18
CA TYR A 709 0.12 -17.76 -51.63
C TYR A 709 1.09 -17.43 -50.48
N PHE A 710 0.56 -17.11 -49.30
CA PHE A 710 1.36 -16.83 -48.11
C PHE A 710 2.01 -18.08 -47.50
N TYR A 711 1.48 -19.28 -47.73
CA TYR A 711 2.19 -20.53 -47.40
C TYR A 711 3.37 -20.80 -48.35
N HIS A 712 3.28 -20.43 -49.63
CA HIS A 712 4.42 -20.48 -50.54
C HIS A 712 5.55 -19.53 -50.09
N ILE A 713 5.20 -18.30 -49.66
CA ILE A 713 6.16 -17.36 -49.03
C ILE A 713 6.72 -17.96 -47.74
N GLY A 714 5.85 -18.43 -46.84
CA GLY A 714 6.21 -18.98 -45.52
C GLY A 714 7.13 -20.20 -45.56
N LYS A 715 7.23 -20.90 -46.71
CA LYS A 715 8.21 -21.98 -46.94
C LYS A 715 9.62 -21.48 -47.27
N LYS A 716 9.78 -20.24 -47.73
CA LYS A 716 11.05 -19.65 -48.19
C LYS A 716 11.57 -18.54 -47.26
N ILE A 717 10.68 -17.80 -46.62
CA ILE A 717 11.01 -16.56 -45.88
C ILE A 717 11.72 -16.80 -44.56
N ASN A 718 12.72 -15.97 -44.26
CA ASN A 718 13.30 -15.92 -42.92
C ASN A 718 12.35 -15.18 -41.97
N VAL A 719 12.09 -15.78 -40.80
CA VAL A 719 11.25 -15.15 -39.75
C VAL A 719 11.84 -13.81 -39.30
N ASP A 720 13.16 -13.66 -39.28
CA ASP A 720 13.78 -12.42 -38.78
C ASP A 720 13.48 -11.22 -39.69
N SER A 721 13.43 -11.42 -41.02
CA SER A 721 13.00 -10.39 -41.99
C SER A 721 11.54 -9.97 -41.78
N VAL A 722 10.67 -10.92 -41.43
CA VAL A 722 9.26 -10.66 -41.12
C VAL A 722 9.13 -9.86 -39.81
N VAL A 723 9.95 -10.18 -38.81
CA VAL A 723 9.97 -9.47 -37.51
C VAL A 723 10.53 -8.05 -37.66
N GLU A 724 11.61 -7.86 -38.44
CA GLU A 724 12.15 -6.52 -38.77
C GLU A 724 11.08 -5.64 -39.44
N MET A 725 10.46 -6.17 -40.50
CA MET A 725 9.41 -5.45 -41.23
C MET A 725 8.18 -5.17 -40.33
N ALA A 726 7.79 -6.10 -39.46
CA ALA A 726 6.67 -5.89 -38.55
C ALA A 726 6.95 -4.79 -37.51
N SER A 727 8.18 -4.74 -36.99
CA SER A 727 8.63 -3.72 -36.03
C SER A 727 8.66 -2.32 -36.65
N LYS A 728 9.17 -2.19 -37.90
CA LYS A 728 9.12 -0.94 -38.68
C LYS A 728 7.70 -0.37 -38.82
N PHE A 729 6.69 -1.24 -38.84
CA PHE A 729 5.27 -0.85 -38.90
C PHE A 729 4.56 -0.83 -37.52
N GLY A 730 5.30 -0.85 -36.42
CA GLY A 730 4.79 -0.60 -35.05
C GLY A 730 4.14 -1.82 -34.36
N ILE A 731 4.18 -3.00 -34.96
CA ILE A 731 3.69 -4.23 -34.31
C ILE A 731 4.72 -4.72 -33.30
N GLY A 732 4.28 -5.10 -32.09
CA GLY A 732 5.19 -5.56 -31.03
C GLY A 732 6.11 -4.48 -30.44
N SER A 733 5.96 -3.23 -30.88
CA SER A 733 6.77 -2.07 -30.48
C SER A 733 6.06 -1.18 -29.45
N GLY A 734 5.06 -1.71 -28.74
CA GLY A 734 4.34 -0.97 -27.71
C GLY A 734 5.09 -0.92 -26.36
N PRO A 735 4.77 0.04 -25.48
CA PRO A 735 3.70 1.02 -25.59
C PRO A 735 3.99 2.14 -26.60
N LEU A 736 2.99 2.48 -27.41
CA LEU A 736 3.04 3.54 -28.41
C LEU A 736 2.56 4.90 -27.85
N ILE A 737 1.62 4.90 -26.91
CA ILE A 737 1.23 6.09 -26.14
C ILE A 737 1.98 6.04 -24.81
N LYS A 738 2.79 7.06 -24.54
CA LYS A 738 3.53 7.13 -23.28
C LYS A 738 2.58 7.16 -22.07
N ASN A 739 3.02 6.56 -20.97
CA ASN A 739 2.39 6.59 -19.64
C ASN A 739 1.06 5.82 -19.46
N PHE A 740 0.40 5.32 -20.51
CA PHE A 740 -0.75 4.40 -20.34
C PHE A 740 -0.28 3.04 -19.81
N LYS A 741 -0.43 2.82 -18.51
CA LYS A 741 -0.10 1.54 -17.84
C LYS A 741 -0.92 0.35 -18.36
N GLU A 742 -2.08 0.62 -18.96
CA GLU A 742 -2.95 -0.37 -19.57
C GLU A 742 -2.46 -0.82 -20.96
N GLU A 743 -1.55 -0.10 -21.62
CA GLU A 743 -1.12 -0.46 -22.97
C GLU A 743 -0.23 -1.70 -22.98
N ALA A 744 -0.67 -2.72 -23.72
CA ALA A 744 0.08 -3.95 -23.91
C ALA A 744 1.06 -3.81 -25.09
N SER A 745 2.30 -4.27 -24.92
CA SER A 745 3.37 -4.19 -25.93
C SER A 745 3.08 -4.92 -27.24
N GLY A 746 2.10 -5.84 -27.25
CA GLY A 746 1.93 -6.84 -28.30
C GLY A 746 2.89 -8.02 -28.11
N LEU A 747 3.01 -8.87 -29.14
CA LEU A 747 4.01 -9.94 -29.19
C LEU A 747 4.43 -10.20 -30.64
N LEU A 748 5.69 -9.90 -30.96
CA LEU A 748 6.36 -10.38 -32.16
C LEU A 748 7.19 -11.64 -31.84
N PRO A 749 6.77 -12.84 -32.27
CA PRO A 749 7.50 -14.06 -31.99
C PRO A 749 8.71 -14.18 -32.92
N ASN A 750 9.88 -14.41 -32.34
CA ASN A 750 11.12 -14.72 -33.04
C ASN A 750 11.76 -16.02 -32.49
N LYS A 751 12.91 -16.42 -33.05
CA LYS A 751 13.64 -17.64 -32.64
C LYS A 751 13.97 -17.64 -31.14
N SER A 752 14.57 -16.55 -30.64
CA SER A 752 14.96 -16.38 -29.24
C SER A 752 13.76 -16.44 -28.29
N TRP A 753 12.65 -15.77 -28.63
CA TRP A 753 11.43 -15.80 -27.84
C TRP A 753 10.89 -17.23 -27.72
N ARG A 754 10.88 -18.00 -28.83
CA ARG A 754 10.34 -19.36 -28.81
C ARG A 754 11.25 -20.31 -28.02
N GLU A 755 12.56 -20.18 -28.14
CA GLU A 755 13.51 -20.94 -27.33
C GLU A 755 13.36 -20.65 -25.84
N GLN A 756 13.30 -19.38 -25.44
CA GLN A 756 13.14 -18.97 -24.04
C GLN A 756 11.77 -19.34 -23.45
N ARG A 757 10.68 -19.19 -24.23
CA ARG A 757 9.31 -19.33 -23.72
C ARG A 757 8.76 -20.75 -23.82
N LEU A 758 9.20 -21.52 -24.82
CA LEU A 758 8.69 -22.86 -25.12
C LEU A 758 9.79 -23.93 -25.16
N TYR A 759 11.01 -23.61 -24.72
CA TYR A 759 12.16 -24.53 -24.60
C TYR A 759 12.40 -25.38 -25.87
N SER A 760 12.19 -24.80 -27.05
CA SER A 760 12.23 -25.52 -28.32
C SER A 760 12.60 -24.64 -29.51
N GLN A 761 13.37 -25.20 -30.45
CA GLN A 761 13.86 -24.51 -31.64
C GLN A 761 12.75 -24.20 -32.65
N TRP A 762 12.84 -23.02 -33.30
CA TRP A 762 11.88 -22.53 -34.30
C TRP A 762 11.64 -23.56 -35.41
N GLN A 763 10.38 -23.81 -35.78
CA GLN A 763 9.98 -24.83 -36.76
C GLN A 763 9.35 -24.17 -37.97
N LEU A 764 9.42 -24.85 -39.13
CA LEU A 764 8.74 -24.41 -40.35
C LEU A 764 7.23 -24.16 -40.12
N GLY A 765 6.59 -24.99 -39.28
CA GLY A 765 5.18 -24.82 -38.94
C GLY A 765 4.84 -23.48 -38.27
N ASP A 766 5.78 -22.87 -37.55
CA ASP A 766 5.58 -21.55 -36.95
C ASP A 766 5.63 -20.47 -38.02
N THR A 767 6.60 -20.51 -38.94
CA THR A 767 6.70 -19.59 -40.08
C THR A 767 5.45 -19.65 -40.95
N ILE A 768 4.89 -20.85 -41.19
CA ILE A 768 3.66 -21.03 -41.98
C ILE A 768 2.43 -20.42 -41.30
N ASN A 769 2.31 -20.52 -39.97
CA ASN A 769 1.23 -19.87 -39.23
C ASN A 769 1.44 -18.34 -39.15
N LEU A 770 2.67 -17.90 -38.88
CA LEU A 770 3.06 -16.50 -38.82
C LEU A 770 2.82 -15.80 -40.17
N ALA A 771 3.10 -16.45 -41.30
CA ALA A 771 2.88 -15.90 -42.64
C ALA A 771 1.41 -15.51 -42.94
N ILE A 772 0.45 -16.01 -42.15
CA ILE A 772 -0.98 -15.63 -42.22
C ILE A 772 -1.48 -14.90 -40.96
N GLY A 773 -0.57 -14.43 -40.09
CA GLY A 773 -0.86 -13.72 -38.85
C GLY A 773 -1.48 -14.57 -37.74
N GLN A 774 -1.23 -15.88 -37.74
CA GLN A 774 -1.69 -16.84 -36.74
C GLN A 774 -0.50 -17.38 -35.92
N GLY A 775 -0.77 -18.19 -34.90
CA GLY A 775 0.24 -18.76 -34.01
C GLY A 775 0.48 -17.85 -32.82
N TYR A 776 1.73 -17.40 -32.63
CA TYR A 776 2.14 -16.67 -31.43
C TYR A 776 2.11 -15.14 -31.56
N ILE A 777 1.87 -14.60 -32.76
CA ILE A 777 1.84 -13.15 -32.96
C ILE A 777 0.59 -12.53 -32.35
N LEU A 778 0.75 -11.42 -31.63
CA LEU A 778 -0.34 -10.65 -31.03
C LEU A 778 -0.12 -9.15 -31.23
N ALA A 779 -1.20 -8.41 -31.48
CA ALA A 779 -1.19 -6.95 -31.50
C ALA A 779 -2.43 -6.39 -30.79
N THR A 780 -2.36 -5.11 -30.44
CA THR A 780 -3.50 -4.33 -29.91
C THR A 780 -4.26 -3.65 -31.06
N PRO A 781 -5.55 -3.30 -30.88
CA PRO A 781 -6.29 -2.53 -31.88
C PRO A 781 -5.68 -1.15 -32.19
N LEU A 782 -5.00 -0.52 -31.23
CA LEU A 782 -4.18 0.69 -31.46
C LEU A 782 -3.01 0.40 -32.41
N GLN A 783 -2.22 -0.65 -32.16
CA GLN A 783 -1.12 -1.06 -33.06
C GLN A 783 -1.62 -1.33 -34.48
N LEU A 784 -2.85 -1.85 -34.62
CA LEU A 784 -3.50 -2.04 -35.92
C LEU A 784 -3.94 -0.73 -36.61
N ALA A 785 -4.30 0.31 -35.85
CA ALA A 785 -4.57 1.64 -36.42
C ALA A 785 -3.28 2.32 -36.86
N VAL A 786 -2.21 2.21 -36.07
CA VAL A 786 -0.87 2.72 -36.40
C VAL A 786 -0.28 1.99 -37.60
N LEU A 787 -0.46 0.66 -37.69
CA LEU A 787 -0.14 -0.12 -38.89
C LEU A 787 -0.79 0.47 -40.14
N ALA A 788 -2.09 0.79 -40.09
CA ALA A 788 -2.78 1.46 -41.20
C ALA A 788 -2.24 2.87 -41.49
N ALA A 789 -1.94 3.68 -40.48
CA ALA A 789 -1.39 5.02 -40.65
C ALA A 789 0.01 5.01 -41.30
N ARG A 790 0.87 4.08 -40.87
CA ARG A 790 2.21 3.84 -41.45
C ARG A 790 2.11 3.32 -42.89
N PHE A 791 1.14 2.45 -43.19
CA PHE A 791 0.84 2.04 -44.57
C PHE A 791 0.27 3.16 -45.45
N ALA A 792 -0.51 4.09 -44.89
CA ALA A 792 -1.08 5.21 -45.62
C ALA A 792 -0.02 6.22 -46.08
N THR A 793 1.03 6.41 -45.27
CA THR A 793 2.01 7.50 -45.42
C THR A 793 3.40 7.04 -45.86
N GLY A 794 3.79 5.79 -45.58
CA GLY A 794 5.19 5.36 -45.66
C GLY A 794 6.08 5.97 -44.57
N LYS A 795 5.51 6.67 -43.60
CA LYS A 795 6.22 7.38 -42.52
C LYS A 795 5.99 6.72 -41.17
N GLU A 796 6.90 6.95 -40.23
CA GLU A 796 6.83 6.46 -38.87
C GLU A 796 5.82 7.26 -38.02
N VAL A 797 4.54 7.18 -38.37
CA VAL A 797 3.46 7.80 -37.60
C VAL A 797 3.50 7.28 -36.16
N MET A 798 3.61 8.20 -35.22
CA MET A 798 3.58 7.96 -33.77
C MET A 798 2.28 8.53 -33.19
N PRO A 799 1.44 7.71 -32.54
CA PRO A 799 0.15 8.17 -32.03
C PRO A 799 0.30 8.99 -30.75
N TYR A 800 -0.52 10.02 -30.58
CA TYR A 800 -0.64 10.74 -29.31
C TYR A 800 -2.09 11.14 -29.01
N ILE A 801 -2.39 11.37 -27.72
CA ILE A 801 -3.75 11.64 -27.24
C ILE A 801 -3.93 13.02 -26.57
N GLU A 802 -2.83 13.74 -26.33
CA GLU A 802 -2.81 15.07 -25.70
C GLU A 802 -2.39 16.12 -26.72
N ILE A 803 -3.03 17.28 -26.77
CA ILE A 803 -2.69 18.30 -27.78
C ILE A 803 -1.30 18.88 -27.48
N ASN A 804 -0.31 18.42 -28.23
CA ASN A 804 1.00 19.03 -28.28
C ASN A 804 1.00 20.13 -29.36
N LYS A 805 1.40 21.35 -28.99
CA LYS A 805 1.35 22.52 -29.90
C LYS A 805 2.41 22.46 -31.02
N THR A 806 3.37 21.53 -30.94
CA THR A 806 4.34 21.25 -32.00
C THR A 806 3.86 20.10 -32.90
N LYS A 807 3.64 20.44 -34.18
CA LYS A 807 3.39 19.46 -35.25
C LYS A 807 4.53 18.44 -35.29
N GLN A 808 4.21 17.15 -35.18
CA GLN A 808 5.20 16.09 -35.36
C GLN A 808 5.53 15.95 -36.86
N ASP A 809 6.82 15.97 -37.20
CA ASP A 809 7.28 15.49 -38.51
C ASP A 809 7.77 14.05 -38.34
N PHE A 810 7.25 13.17 -39.18
CA PHE A 810 7.54 11.74 -39.11
C PHE A 810 8.63 11.38 -40.10
N THR A 811 9.63 10.65 -39.61
CA THR A 811 10.67 10.00 -40.41
C THR A 811 10.05 9.06 -41.45
N GLU A 812 10.69 8.92 -42.61
CA GLU A 812 10.29 7.89 -43.57
C GLU A 812 10.70 6.51 -43.04
N ILE A 813 9.85 5.51 -43.25
CA ILE A 813 10.19 4.12 -42.94
C ILE A 813 11.17 3.64 -44.01
N ASP A 814 12.30 3.07 -43.58
CA ASP A 814 13.27 2.41 -44.45
C ASP A 814 12.64 1.20 -45.17
N ILE A 815 12.04 1.49 -46.33
CA ILE A 815 11.39 0.55 -47.24
C ILE A 815 11.42 1.06 -48.69
N ASN A 816 11.50 0.13 -49.64
CA ASN A 816 11.32 0.45 -51.05
C ASN A 816 9.88 0.97 -51.32
N HIS A 817 9.73 2.22 -51.75
CA HIS A 817 8.43 2.84 -52.02
C HIS A 817 7.62 2.08 -53.09
N THR A 818 8.26 1.52 -54.12
CA THR A 818 7.55 0.72 -55.14
C THR A 818 6.90 -0.51 -54.52
N HIS A 819 7.59 -1.22 -53.61
CA HIS A 819 7.03 -2.34 -52.86
C HIS A 819 5.86 -1.90 -51.97
N LEU A 820 5.98 -0.75 -51.30
CA LEU A 820 4.90 -0.17 -50.52
C LEU A 820 3.67 0.11 -51.40
N THR A 821 3.83 0.82 -52.53
CA THR A 821 2.75 1.14 -53.47
C THR A 821 2.06 -0.09 -54.05
N ILE A 822 2.81 -1.16 -54.35
CA ILE A 822 2.24 -2.44 -54.80
C ILE A 822 1.29 -3.01 -53.73
N VAL A 823 1.68 -2.98 -52.46
CA VAL A 823 0.85 -3.48 -51.36
C VAL A 823 -0.30 -2.53 -51.02
N GLN A 824 -0.11 -1.21 -51.11
CA GLN A 824 -1.17 -0.20 -50.99
C GLN A 824 -2.27 -0.41 -52.06
N ASN A 825 -1.89 -0.61 -53.32
CA ASN A 825 -2.82 -0.92 -54.41
C ASN A 825 -3.59 -2.24 -54.15
N ALA A 826 -2.92 -3.25 -53.61
CA ALA A 826 -3.57 -4.51 -53.25
C ALA A 826 -4.53 -4.39 -52.06
N MET A 827 -4.27 -3.47 -51.12
CA MET A 827 -5.21 -3.07 -50.05
C MET A 827 -6.38 -2.25 -50.61
N PHE A 828 -6.17 -1.43 -51.64
CA PHE A 828 -7.24 -0.75 -52.35
C PHE A 828 -8.16 -1.77 -53.06
N ASP A 829 -7.59 -2.72 -53.81
CA ASP A 829 -8.36 -3.77 -54.49
C ASP A 829 -9.10 -4.71 -53.52
N ALA A 830 -8.58 -4.91 -52.30
CA ALA A 830 -9.25 -5.69 -51.26
C ALA A 830 -10.64 -5.14 -50.87
N VAL A 831 -10.89 -3.85 -51.12
CA VAL A 831 -12.16 -3.14 -50.88
C VAL A 831 -12.88 -2.79 -52.19
N ASN A 832 -12.17 -2.33 -53.21
CA ASN A 832 -12.77 -1.69 -54.39
C ASN A 832 -12.94 -2.62 -55.61
N SER A 833 -12.29 -3.79 -55.62
CA SER A 833 -12.35 -4.75 -56.73
C SER A 833 -13.25 -5.95 -56.42
N ARG A 834 -13.90 -6.54 -57.44
CA ARG A 834 -14.83 -7.68 -57.28
C ARG A 834 -14.22 -8.93 -56.63
N ILE A 835 -12.89 -9.07 -56.67
CA ILE A 835 -12.14 -10.15 -56.01
C ILE A 835 -11.88 -9.87 -54.52
N GLY A 836 -12.12 -8.64 -54.07
CA GLY A 836 -11.79 -8.12 -52.75
C GLY A 836 -12.68 -8.70 -51.65
N THR A 837 -12.06 -9.11 -50.53
CA THR A 837 -12.80 -9.61 -49.37
C THR A 837 -13.81 -8.61 -48.79
N ALA A 838 -13.53 -7.31 -48.86
CA ALA A 838 -14.38 -6.24 -48.35
C ALA A 838 -15.26 -5.57 -49.44
N TYR A 839 -15.24 -6.08 -50.67
CA TYR A 839 -16.06 -5.53 -51.77
C TYR A 839 -17.57 -5.70 -51.54
N THR A 840 -18.31 -4.65 -51.89
CA THR A 840 -19.77 -4.60 -51.92
C THR A 840 -20.25 -3.67 -53.03
N THR A 841 -21.40 -3.98 -53.63
CA THR A 841 -22.04 -3.19 -54.68
C THR A 841 -22.92 -2.07 -54.14
N ASN A 842 -23.27 -2.10 -52.85
CA ASN A 842 -24.38 -1.34 -52.29
C ASN A 842 -23.95 -0.15 -51.41
N LEU A 843 -22.71 0.33 -51.57
CA LEU A 843 -22.21 1.52 -50.87
C LEU A 843 -21.92 2.65 -51.88
N PRO A 844 -22.17 3.91 -51.51
CA PRO A 844 -21.74 5.07 -52.29
C PRO A 844 -20.24 5.00 -52.63
N LYS A 845 -19.86 5.45 -53.83
CA LYS A 845 -18.46 5.39 -54.31
C LYS A 845 -17.65 6.65 -53.97
N ASP A 846 -18.24 7.53 -53.18
CA ASP A 846 -17.79 8.90 -52.95
C ASP A 846 -16.52 8.93 -52.09
N ILE A 847 -16.24 7.84 -51.35
CA ILE A 847 -15.07 7.70 -50.48
C ILE A 847 -14.27 6.47 -50.90
N ARG A 848 -13.02 6.73 -51.28
CA ARG A 848 -12.06 5.70 -51.65
C ARG A 848 -11.20 5.33 -50.45
N ILE A 849 -11.33 4.08 -50.01
CA ILE A 849 -10.54 3.53 -48.91
C ILE A 849 -9.74 2.31 -49.38
N ALA A 850 -8.53 2.16 -48.84
CA ALA A 850 -7.72 0.95 -48.94
C ALA A 850 -7.71 0.28 -47.56
N GLY A 851 -7.77 -1.05 -47.50
CA GLY A 851 -7.85 -1.75 -46.23
C GLY A 851 -7.59 -3.23 -46.30
N LYS A 852 -7.58 -3.88 -45.13
CA LYS A 852 -7.37 -5.33 -45.04
C LYS A 852 -8.22 -5.95 -43.94
N THR A 853 -8.96 -6.99 -44.33
CA THR A 853 -9.72 -7.86 -43.44
C THR A 853 -8.82 -8.90 -42.75
N GLY A 854 -9.16 -9.20 -41.50
CA GLY A 854 -8.60 -10.25 -40.66
C GLY A 854 -9.72 -11.06 -40.00
N THR A 855 -9.49 -12.35 -39.82
CA THR A 855 -10.37 -13.25 -39.07
C THR A 855 -9.45 -14.25 -38.39
N PRO A 856 -8.82 -13.87 -37.25
CA PRO A 856 -7.95 -14.75 -36.49
C PRO A 856 -8.78 -15.82 -35.79
N GLU A 857 -8.19 -17.02 -35.65
CA GLU A 857 -8.89 -18.18 -35.10
C GLU A 857 -8.55 -18.28 -33.61
N ILE A 858 -9.56 -18.24 -32.75
CA ILE A 858 -9.38 -18.16 -31.28
C ILE A 858 -9.23 -19.55 -30.68
N ASN A 859 -10.02 -20.51 -31.18
CA ASN A 859 -10.04 -21.87 -30.68
C ASN A 859 -10.43 -22.88 -31.77
N SER A 860 -10.20 -24.17 -31.48
CA SER A 860 -10.55 -25.28 -32.37
C SER A 860 -12.06 -25.51 -32.56
N GLN A 861 -12.91 -24.69 -31.93
CA GLN A 861 -14.37 -24.71 -32.13
C GLN A 861 -14.82 -23.73 -33.24
N GLY A 862 -13.87 -23.10 -33.95
CA GLY A 862 -14.14 -22.20 -35.07
C GLY A 862 -14.56 -20.78 -34.68
N LYS A 863 -14.51 -20.43 -33.39
CA LYS A 863 -14.73 -19.04 -32.95
C LYS A 863 -13.58 -18.17 -33.44
N SER A 864 -13.92 -17.05 -34.07
CA SER A 864 -12.97 -16.11 -34.67
C SER A 864 -13.29 -14.68 -34.26
N HIS A 865 -12.28 -13.81 -34.19
CA HIS A 865 -12.52 -12.36 -34.12
C HIS A 865 -12.78 -11.80 -35.52
N LYS A 866 -13.23 -10.55 -35.59
CA LYS A 866 -13.20 -9.75 -36.81
C LYS A 866 -12.27 -8.56 -36.62
N LEU A 867 -11.46 -8.30 -37.64
CA LEU A 867 -10.46 -7.26 -37.69
C LEU A 867 -10.55 -6.59 -39.06
N PHE A 868 -10.70 -5.28 -39.08
CA PHE A 868 -10.53 -4.52 -40.31
C PHE A 868 -9.69 -3.29 -40.04
N ILE A 869 -8.61 -3.14 -40.81
CA ILE A 869 -7.82 -1.91 -40.85
C ILE A 869 -8.06 -1.22 -42.18
N ALA A 870 -8.12 0.12 -42.18
CA ALA A 870 -8.22 0.89 -43.40
C ALA A 870 -7.60 2.28 -43.25
N TYR A 871 -7.30 2.89 -44.39
CA TYR A 871 -7.04 4.31 -44.57
C TYR A 871 -7.67 4.78 -45.88
N GLY A 872 -7.85 6.09 -46.07
CA GLY A 872 -8.50 6.60 -47.28
C GLY A 872 -8.20 8.08 -47.56
N SER A 873 -8.90 8.61 -48.57
CA SER A 873 -8.73 10.00 -49.05
C SER A 873 -8.91 11.09 -47.98
N SER A 874 -9.59 10.79 -46.87
CA SER A 874 -9.79 11.71 -45.74
C SER A 874 -8.59 11.86 -44.80
N HIS A 875 -7.41 11.31 -45.11
CA HIS A 875 -6.22 11.34 -44.23
C HIS A 875 -6.36 10.64 -42.86
N TYR A 876 -7.35 9.76 -42.69
CA TYR A 876 -7.55 8.99 -41.46
C TYR A 876 -7.22 7.52 -41.65
N ALA A 877 -6.58 6.93 -40.64
CA ALA A 877 -6.43 5.50 -40.45
C ALA A 877 -7.41 5.02 -39.37
N ILE A 878 -8.03 3.87 -39.59
CA ILE A 878 -9.01 3.27 -38.69
C ILE A 878 -8.70 1.79 -38.47
N SER A 879 -8.89 1.35 -37.23
CA SER A 879 -8.89 -0.05 -36.80
C SER A 879 -10.23 -0.38 -36.16
N VAL A 880 -10.88 -1.43 -36.65
CA VAL A 880 -12.12 -1.98 -36.09
C VAL A 880 -11.85 -3.41 -35.64
N PHE A 881 -11.96 -3.65 -34.34
CA PHE A 881 -11.83 -4.96 -33.71
C PHE A 881 -13.16 -5.39 -33.09
N ILE A 882 -13.61 -6.61 -33.40
CA ILE A 882 -14.83 -7.17 -32.82
C ILE A 882 -14.55 -8.56 -32.24
N GLU A 883 -14.80 -8.71 -30.95
CA GLU A 883 -14.78 -9.99 -30.24
C GLU A 883 -15.87 -10.92 -30.79
N TYR A 884 -15.48 -12.14 -31.18
CA TYR A 884 -16.40 -13.20 -31.62
C TYR A 884 -17.36 -12.80 -32.76
N GLY A 885 -16.92 -11.94 -33.67
CA GLY A 885 -17.74 -11.37 -34.74
C GLY A 885 -18.30 -12.42 -35.72
N LYS A 886 -19.63 -12.42 -35.90
CA LYS A 886 -20.37 -13.48 -36.61
C LYS A 886 -20.73 -13.13 -38.06
N ALA A 887 -21.13 -11.90 -38.34
CA ALA A 887 -21.63 -11.51 -39.66
C ALA A 887 -20.47 -11.31 -40.65
N PRO A 888 -20.65 -11.65 -41.95
CA PRO A 888 -19.68 -11.31 -42.99
C PRO A 888 -19.52 -9.79 -43.13
N ARG A 889 -18.27 -9.30 -43.22
CA ARG A 889 -17.92 -7.89 -43.50
C ARG A 889 -18.45 -6.83 -42.51
N GLN A 890 -18.95 -7.24 -41.34
CA GLN A 890 -19.48 -6.32 -40.32
C GLN A 890 -18.45 -5.26 -39.87
N ASP A 891 -17.19 -5.68 -39.76
CA ASP A 891 -16.01 -4.89 -39.43
C ASP A 891 -15.71 -3.81 -40.48
N PHE A 892 -15.74 -4.21 -41.76
CA PHE A 892 -15.65 -3.27 -42.88
C PHE A 892 -16.82 -2.28 -42.92
N LEU A 893 -18.07 -2.75 -42.75
CA LEU A 893 -19.26 -1.88 -42.81
C LEU A 893 -19.27 -0.83 -41.70
N ILE A 894 -18.79 -1.19 -40.49
CA ILE A 894 -18.59 -0.25 -39.39
C ILE A 894 -17.54 0.80 -39.76
N ALA A 895 -16.35 0.37 -40.23
CA ALA A 895 -15.29 1.30 -40.62
C ALA A 895 -15.72 2.27 -41.72
N TYR A 896 -16.41 1.76 -42.76
CA TYR A 896 -16.94 2.56 -43.85
C TYR A 896 -17.93 3.61 -43.34
N LYS A 897 -18.90 3.24 -42.48
CA LYS A 897 -19.88 4.19 -41.92
C LYS A 897 -19.20 5.32 -41.11
N ILE A 898 -18.14 4.99 -40.38
CA ILE A 898 -17.40 5.97 -39.57
C ILE A 898 -16.60 6.92 -40.47
N LEU A 899 -15.82 6.40 -41.41
CA LEU A 899 -15.09 7.22 -42.38
C LEU A 899 -16.04 8.07 -43.25
N ASN A 900 -17.23 7.56 -43.57
CA ASN A 900 -18.27 8.30 -44.27
C ASN A 900 -18.86 9.44 -43.46
N TYR A 901 -19.13 9.21 -42.17
CA TYR A 901 -19.53 10.28 -41.26
C TYR A 901 -18.44 11.36 -41.15
N MET A 902 -17.16 10.98 -41.03
CA MET A 902 -16.06 11.94 -40.96
C MET A 902 -15.96 12.80 -42.21
N ALA A 903 -15.96 12.18 -43.41
CA ALA A 903 -15.91 12.91 -44.67
C ALA A 903 -17.12 13.86 -44.87
N GLN A 904 -18.33 13.43 -44.48
CA GLN A 904 -19.54 14.27 -44.54
C GLN A 904 -19.54 15.41 -43.51
N SER A 905 -18.76 15.28 -42.42
CA SER A 905 -18.68 16.26 -41.34
C SER A 905 -17.49 17.21 -41.45
N GLY A 906 -16.73 17.17 -42.56
CA GLY A 906 -15.65 18.12 -42.85
C GLY A 906 -14.33 17.87 -42.10
N TYR A 907 -14.04 16.62 -41.73
CA TYR A 907 -12.76 16.20 -41.12
C TYR A 907 -11.62 16.13 -42.16
#